data_AF-A0A409WUN7-F1
#
_entry.id   AF-A0A409WUN7-F1
#
_cell.length_a   1.000
_cell.length_b   1.000
_cell.length_c   1.000
_cell.angle_alpha   90.00
_cell.angle_beta   90.00
_cell.angle_gamma   90.00
#
_symmetry.space_group_name_H-M   'P 1'
#
loop_
_entity.id
_entity.type
_entity.pdbx_description
1 polymer ?
#
loop_
_entity_poly.entity_id
_entity_poly.type
_entity_poly.pdbx_seq_one_letter_code
_entity_poly.pdbx_strand_id
1 'polypeptide(L)'
;GVKHSAEEVVPVLEIPNVYHRSLVEAIVSAFKDESSASFHYTPFCSFWKPTSTSTPERVITELYNSDVFYEEHVKIMQQQPEPGQPSLENAIAAMMMWSDSTHLANFGNASLWPIYMLFGNQSKYSCCKPSSFASHHVAYIPLLPKNLQDLYMKAFKGVPASKDTITHLKRELMHEVWLLLLDADFMYAYEHGIIMKCSNGVTRRIFPRFFTYSADYPEKVLLSTICNLAKYRVNISHKWIYEHGKGVKSKFVEDLLQEKSYVPTQNAFSMRLAKFGFNFFSMFVPDLLHEFELGVRKATFTHLMQIMYAAGNNCIQIINQRYRRVATFGCNTIRRFATNASSMTKLAGRDFEDLLQCSMPVFEGLLPRKEDALLQDLLFTLCTWHAYAKLCLHTASTLCGLQATTRRLGQELRGFVKDICSQYNTKELPSEEAARTRRAANKAKKGQAASVSSSKKPPAKSLPKILNLFTYKLHALGDYVVTIWQFGPSDGYSSQTGELEHKHIAQHQRRERILRRIAAQMKKCSNNQEPTVARHIISADESEVLTATLPEQHHHMANNESEVLTATLPEQHHHMANSKCNRVNILQWLDEHEGDPALENFMPHLKEHLLARLVGHAYDGLEHEYSDIDLDDVDIVGFNLCLHKVLRVNYTSYDL
;
A
#
# COMPACT_ATOMS: atom_id res chain seq x y z
N GLY A 1 29.87 -27.49 -7.80
CA GLY A 1 30.31 -26.20 -7.25
C GLY A 1 31.77 -26.31 -6.85
N VAL A 2 32.35 -25.18 -6.46
CA VAL A 2 33.74 -25.11 -5.98
C VAL A 2 33.75 -25.44 -4.49
N LYS A 3 34.75 -26.19 -4.02
CA LYS A 3 34.91 -26.54 -2.61
C LYS A 3 35.74 -25.46 -1.91
N HIS A 4 35.35 -25.11 -0.70
CA HIS A 4 36.08 -24.19 0.17
C HIS A 4 36.44 -24.91 1.48
N SER A 5 37.50 -24.46 2.16
CA SER A 5 37.91 -25.04 3.44
C SER A 5 36.94 -24.73 4.57
N ALA A 6 36.27 -23.58 4.49
CA ALA A 6 35.24 -23.12 5.41
C ALA A 6 34.33 -22.10 4.69
N GLU A 7 33.17 -21.80 5.27
CA GLU A 7 32.19 -20.85 4.73
C GLU A 7 32.75 -19.41 4.71
N GLU A 8 33.57 -19.02 5.69
CA GLU A 8 34.15 -17.68 5.78
C GLU A 8 35.16 -17.37 4.65
N VAL A 9 35.62 -18.38 3.94
CA VAL A 9 36.59 -18.26 2.82
C VAL A 9 35.87 -18.19 1.47
N VAL A 10 34.54 -18.30 1.45
CA VAL A 10 33.74 -18.17 0.22
C VAL A 10 33.78 -16.71 -0.26
N PRO A 11 33.90 -16.45 -1.57
CA PRO A 11 33.87 -15.10 -2.12
C PRO A 11 32.61 -14.34 -1.69
N VAL A 12 32.81 -13.17 -1.07
CA VAL A 12 31.73 -12.29 -0.62
C VAL A 12 31.30 -11.38 -1.78
N LEU A 13 29.98 -11.30 -2.00
CA LEU A 13 29.39 -10.34 -2.92
C LEU A 13 29.03 -9.07 -2.15
N GLU A 14 29.80 -8.01 -2.35
CA GLU A 14 29.50 -6.71 -1.77
C GLU A 14 28.33 -6.04 -2.53
N ILE A 15 27.34 -5.57 -1.78
CA ILE A 15 26.20 -4.82 -2.30
C ILE A 15 26.30 -3.37 -1.79
N PRO A 16 26.80 -2.43 -2.62
CA PRO A 16 26.97 -1.06 -2.18
C PRO A 16 25.63 -0.31 -2.14
N ASN A 17 25.61 0.80 -1.38
CA ASN A 17 24.50 1.76 -1.34
C ASN A 17 23.15 1.16 -0.91
N VAL A 18 23.16 0.32 0.13
CA VAL A 18 21.90 -0.08 0.80
C VAL A 18 21.39 1.11 1.59
N TYR A 19 20.26 1.69 1.17
CA TYR A 19 19.62 2.78 1.89
C TYR A 19 18.71 2.23 2.97
N HIS A 20 19.01 2.55 4.23
CA HIS A 20 18.18 2.17 5.37
C HIS A 20 18.20 3.25 6.45
N ARG A 21 17.19 3.20 7.33
CA ARG A 21 17.03 4.00 8.54
C ARG A 21 16.97 3.05 9.73
N SER A 22 17.60 3.41 10.84
CA SER A 22 17.50 2.62 12.07
C SER A 22 16.04 2.52 12.52
N LEU A 23 15.60 1.32 12.88
CA LEU A 23 14.25 1.10 13.43
C LEU A 23 14.07 1.87 14.75
N VAL A 24 15.11 1.92 15.58
CA VAL A 24 15.10 2.69 16.83
C VAL A 24 14.92 4.17 16.55
N GLU A 25 15.64 4.72 15.58
CA GLU A 25 15.51 6.13 15.20
C GLU A 25 14.10 6.44 14.67
N ALA A 26 13.54 5.55 13.84
CA ALA A 26 12.17 5.70 13.36
C ALA A 26 11.14 5.67 14.50
N ILE A 27 11.30 4.76 15.47
CA ILE A 27 10.45 4.70 16.68
C ILE A 27 10.58 5.97 17.52
N VAL A 28 11.81 6.40 17.82
CA VAL A 28 12.05 7.60 18.63
C VAL A 28 11.48 8.85 17.93
N SER A 29 11.63 8.94 16.61
CA SER A 29 11.07 10.02 15.80
C SER A 29 9.55 10.05 15.91
N ALA A 30 8.88 8.91 15.71
CA ALA A 30 7.42 8.84 15.73
C ALA A 30 6.83 9.14 17.12
N PHE A 31 7.43 8.60 18.18
CA PHE A 31 6.91 8.76 19.55
C PHE A 31 7.24 10.13 20.20
N LYS A 32 8.11 10.93 19.57
CA LYS A 32 8.35 12.34 19.94
C LYS A 32 7.51 13.31 19.13
N ASP A 33 7.10 12.91 17.94
CA ASP A 33 6.30 13.75 17.04
C ASP A 33 4.97 14.13 17.68
N GLU A 34 4.47 15.33 17.40
CA GLU A 34 3.20 15.82 17.96
C GLU A 34 2.02 14.92 17.59
N SER A 35 2.05 14.28 16.42
CA SER A 35 1.02 13.32 15.98
C SER A 35 0.85 12.15 16.96
N SER A 36 1.89 11.80 17.73
CA SER A 36 1.84 10.74 18.74
C SER A 36 1.02 11.09 19.99
N ALA A 37 0.51 12.31 20.09
CA ALA A 37 -0.53 12.67 21.07
C ALA A 37 -1.81 11.83 20.87
N SER A 38 -2.06 11.38 19.63
CA SER A 38 -3.19 10.51 19.27
C SER A 38 -2.91 9.01 19.45
N PHE A 39 -1.70 8.62 19.89
CA PHE A 39 -1.35 7.21 20.03
C PHE A 39 -2.03 6.57 21.24
N HIS A 40 -2.47 5.33 21.05
CA HIS A 40 -2.93 4.46 22.11
C HIS A 40 -1.75 3.66 22.70
N TYR A 41 -1.38 3.97 23.94
CA TYR A 41 -0.31 3.29 24.69
C TYR A 41 -0.83 2.09 25.51
N THR A 42 -2.09 2.16 25.94
CA THR A 42 -2.76 1.14 26.74
C THR A 42 -3.88 0.51 25.90
N PRO A 43 -3.89 -0.83 25.73
CA PRO A 43 -4.95 -1.49 25.00
C PRO A 43 -6.26 -1.49 25.78
N PHE A 44 -7.36 -1.65 25.05
CA PHE A 44 -8.69 -1.77 25.62
C PHE A 44 -9.57 -2.70 24.78
N CYS A 45 -10.55 -3.32 25.42
CA CYS A 45 -11.58 -4.09 24.74
C CYS A 45 -12.84 -3.24 24.56
N SER A 46 -13.34 -3.17 23.33
CA SER A 46 -14.60 -2.51 23.00
C SER A 46 -15.72 -3.54 22.91
N PHE A 47 -16.87 -3.21 23.48
CA PHE A 47 -18.08 -4.02 23.40
C PHE A 47 -19.26 -3.14 22.97
N TRP A 48 -20.06 -3.65 22.04
CA TRP A 48 -21.31 -3.04 21.63
C TRP A 48 -22.48 -3.75 22.29
N LYS A 49 -23.40 -2.98 22.84
CA LYS A 49 -24.61 -3.48 23.48
C LYS A 49 -25.81 -2.69 22.92
N PRO A 50 -26.55 -3.26 21.95
CA PRO A 50 -27.62 -2.52 21.27
C PRO A 50 -28.75 -2.08 22.21
N THR A 51 -29.10 -2.94 23.17
CA THR A 51 -30.12 -2.65 24.18
C THR A 51 -29.63 -3.05 25.56
N SER A 52 -30.23 -2.50 26.62
CA SER A 52 -29.88 -2.80 28.01
C SER A 52 -30.01 -4.29 28.37
N THR A 53 -30.80 -5.06 27.64
CA THR A 53 -31.01 -6.51 27.84
C THR A 53 -30.18 -7.38 26.90
N SER A 54 -29.62 -6.83 25.83
CA SER A 54 -28.77 -7.56 24.89
C SER A 54 -27.46 -8.01 25.54
N THR A 55 -26.96 -9.18 25.12
CA THR A 55 -25.59 -9.60 25.45
C THR A 55 -24.58 -8.67 24.77
N PRO A 56 -23.59 -8.12 25.49
CA PRO A 56 -22.53 -7.33 24.87
C PRO A 56 -21.77 -8.15 23.84
N GLU A 57 -21.52 -7.57 22.68
CA GLU A 57 -20.77 -8.19 21.59
C GLU A 57 -19.39 -7.53 21.47
N ARG A 58 -18.34 -8.34 21.29
CA ARG A 58 -16.97 -7.85 21.07
C ARG A 58 -16.89 -7.08 19.76
N VAL A 59 -16.27 -5.90 19.82
CA VAL A 59 -16.00 -5.00 18.68
C VAL A 59 -14.50 -4.88 18.48
N ILE A 60 -14.06 -5.00 17.23
CA ILE A 60 -12.67 -4.90 16.79
C ILE A 60 -12.60 -3.86 15.67
N THR A 61 -11.81 -2.82 15.88
CA THR A 61 -11.69 -1.68 14.97
C THR A 61 -10.25 -1.43 14.54
N GLU A 62 -9.30 -1.77 15.41
CA GLU A 62 -7.91 -1.32 15.34
C GLU A 62 -6.99 -2.38 15.96
N LEU A 63 -5.68 -2.28 15.70
CA LEU A 63 -4.72 -3.21 16.32
C LEU A 63 -4.65 -3.01 17.83
N TYR A 64 -4.61 -1.77 18.33
CA TYR A 64 -4.53 -1.48 19.78
C TYR A 64 -5.78 -1.89 20.57
N ASN A 65 -6.89 -2.23 19.89
CA ASN A 65 -8.08 -2.75 20.53
C ASN A 65 -8.27 -4.27 20.32
N SER A 66 -7.27 -4.95 19.77
CA SER A 66 -7.26 -6.38 19.49
C SER A 66 -6.71 -7.21 20.66
N ASP A 67 -7.02 -8.51 20.63
CA ASP A 67 -6.61 -9.42 21.71
C ASP A 67 -5.08 -9.66 21.70
N VAL A 68 -4.43 -9.70 20.53
CA VAL A 68 -2.97 -9.93 20.46
C VAL A 68 -2.18 -8.75 21.01
N PHE A 69 -2.66 -7.51 20.81
CA PHE A 69 -2.02 -6.34 21.42
C PHE A 69 -2.16 -6.40 22.94
N TYR A 70 -3.36 -6.73 23.43
CA TYR A 70 -3.61 -6.88 24.87
C TYR A 70 -2.70 -7.95 25.50
N GLU A 71 -2.61 -9.12 24.89
CA GLU A 71 -1.75 -10.21 25.38
C GLU A 71 -0.27 -9.81 25.43
N GLU A 72 0.25 -9.16 24.38
CA GLU A 72 1.63 -8.70 24.36
C GLU A 72 1.88 -7.59 25.38
N HIS A 73 0.92 -6.67 25.55
CA HIS A 73 0.97 -5.63 26.57
C HIS A 73 1.06 -6.21 27.98
N VAL A 74 0.26 -7.23 28.30
CA VAL A 74 0.33 -7.91 29.60
C VAL A 74 1.70 -8.55 29.82
N LYS A 75 2.29 -9.21 28.80
CA LYS A 75 3.63 -9.78 28.90
C LYS A 75 4.69 -8.73 29.21
N ILE A 76 4.63 -7.57 28.57
CA ILE A 76 5.55 -6.44 28.82
C ILE A 76 5.37 -5.88 30.23
N MET A 77 4.14 -5.72 30.68
CA MET A 77 3.85 -5.18 32.02
C MET A 77 4.30 -6.11 33.15
N GLN A 78 4.43 -7.41 32.88
CA GLN A 78 4.98 -8.38 33.83
C GLN A 78 6.52 -8.36 33.92
N GLN A 79 7.21 -7.67 33.00
CA GLN A 79 8.67 -7.55 33.06
C GLN A 79 9.09 -6.62 34.19
N GLN A 80 10.00 -7.12 35.04
CA GLN A 80 10.61 -6.29 36.08
C GLN A 80 11.64 -5.34 35.47
N PRO A 81 11.67 -4.06 35.88
CA PRO A 81 12.76 -3.17 35.52
C PRO A 81 14.10 -3.75 35.95
N GLU A 82 15.16 -3.47 35.20
CA GLU A 82 16.51 -3.85 35.63
C GLU A 82 16.88 -3.16 36.95
N PRO A 83 17.68 -3.82 37.80
CA PRO A 83 18.15 -3.21 39.05
C PRO A 83 18.80 -1.85 38.81
N GLY A 84 18.32 -0.82 39.53
CA GLY A 84 18.85 0.54 39.45
C GLY A 84 18.20 1.43 38.39
N GLN A 85 17.25 0.92 37.59
CA GLN A 85 16.49 1.75 36.65
C GLN A 85 15.23 2.35 37.29
N PRO A 86 14.78 3.54 36.82
CA PRO A 86 13.56 4.16 37.32
C PRO A 86 12.33 3.32 36.95
N SER A 87 11.36 3.29 37.86
CA SER A 87 10.02 2.78 37.60
C SER A 87 9.30 3.76 36.66
N LEU A 88 9.11 3.36 35.42
CA LEU A 88 8.48 4.15 34.35
C LEU A 88 7.28 3.39 33.78
N GLU A 89 6.35 4.11 33.17
CA GLU A 89 5.27 3.50 32.41
C GLU A 89 5.85 2.76 31.19
N ASN A 90 5.59 1.46 31.09
CA ASN A 90 5.94 0.67 29.93
C ASN A 90 4.87 0.87 28.84
N ALA A 91 5.27 0.93 27.57
CA ALA A 91 4.32 0.90 26.46
C ALA A 91 4.92 0.15 25.27
N ILE A 92 4.07 -0.30 24.36
CA ILE A 92 4.50 -1.01 23.16
C ILE A 92 4.56 -0.04 21.99
N ALA A 93 5.64 -0.12 21.20
CA ALA A 93 5.65 0.37 19.82
C ALA A 93 5.22 -0.78 18.90
N ALA A 94 3.95 -0.76 18.48
CA ALA A 94 3.34 -1.82 17.68
C ALA A 94 3.71 -1.66 16.21
N MET A 95 4.80 -2.30 15.81
CA MET A 95 5.34 -2.23 14.47
C MET A 95 4.52 -3.09 13.51
N MET A 96 3.99 -2.44 12.49
CA MET A 96 3.35 -3.07 11.33
C MET A 96 4.26 -2.81 10.13
N MET A 97 4.61 -3.87 9.39
CA MET A 97 5.57 -3.80 8.29
C MET A 97 4.90 -4.04 6.94
N TRP A 98 5.40 -3.38 5.90
CA TRP A 98 5.04 -3.69 4.53
C TRP A 98 6.28 -3.74 3.67
N SER A 99 6.23 -4.54 2.62
CA SER A 99 7.16 -4.40 1.51
C SER A 99 6.46 -4.76 0.21
N ASP A 100 6.76 -3.98 -0.82
CA ASP A 100 6.14 -4.12 -2.14
C ASP A 100 7.11 -3.64 -3.22
N SER A 101 7.50 -4.54 -4.12
CA SER A 101 8.41 -4.22 -5.22
C SER A 101 7.66 -3.43 -6.31
N THR A 102 7.91 -2.13 -6.40
CA THR A 102 7.26 -1.24 -7.39
C THR A 102 8.12 -0.93 -8.60
N HIS A 103 7.48 -0.84 -9.77
CA HIS A 103 8.10 -0.33 -10.99
C HIS A 103 7.99 1.20 -11.04
N LEU A 104 9.12 1.90 -11.13
CA LEU A 104 9.15 3.38 -11.05
C LEU A 104 8.78 4.08 -12.37
N ALA A 105 8.71 3.37 -13.49
CA ALA A 105 8.42 3.97 -14.78
C ALA A 105 7.61 3.04 -15.71
N ASN A 106 6.65 3.60 -16.43
CA ASN A 106 5.93 2.92 -17.52
C ASN A 106 6.84 2.53 -18.70
N PHE A 107 7.99 3.19 -18.83
CA PHE A 107 9.03 2.89 -19.81
C PHE A 107 10.40 2.86 -19.11
N GLY A 108 11.02 1.68 -19.05
CA GLY A 108 12.33 1.46 -18.40
C GLY A 108 12.34 0.20 -17.52
N ASN A 109 13.51 -0.14 -16.97
CA ASN A 109 13.70 -1.26 -16.04
C ASN A 109 13.93 -0.79 -14.59
N ALA A 110 13.61 0.47 -14.27
CA ALA A 110 13.78 1.00 -12.92
C ALA A 110 12.68 0.44 -12.00
N SER A 111 13.09 -0.19 -10.91
CA SER A 111 12.21 -0.67 -9.85
C SER A 111 12.76 -0.22 -8.49
N LEU A 112 11.86 0.00 -7.55
CA LEU A 112 12.15 0.29 -6.17
C LEU A 112 11.54 -0.81 -5.31
N TRP A 113 12.18 -1.14 -4.21
CA TRP A 113 11.63 -2.15 -3.30
C TRP A 113 11.73 -1.64 -1.85
N PRO A 114 10.82 -0.75 -1.45
CA PRO A 114 10.79 -0.22 -0.11
C PRO A 114 10.30 -1.22 0.92
N ILE A 115 10.80 -1.05 2.14
CA ILE A 115 10.21 -1.57 3.37
C ILE A 115 9.65 -0.37 4.13
N TYR A 116 8.37 -0.46 4.48
CA TYR A 116 7.63 0.54 5.24
C TYR A 116 7.34 0.03 6.64
N MET A 117 7.21 0.97 7.56
CA MET A 117 6.75 0.76 8.92
C MET A 117 5.67 1.76 9.27
N LEU A 118 4.56 1.28 9.81
CA LEU A 118 3.55 2.10 10.48
C LEU A 118 3.37 1.59 11.92
N PHE A 119 2.78 2.42 12.77
CA PHE A 119 2.52 2.07 14.16
C PHE A 119 1.03 1.77 14.36
N GLY A 120 0.72 0.55 14.74
CA GLY A 120 -0.64 0.17 15.13
C GLY A 120 -1.07 0.70 16.51
N ASN A 121 -0.30 1.64 17.07
CA ASN A 121 -0.72 2.54 18.16
C ASN A 121 -1.55 3.72 17.64
N GLN A 122 -1.36 4.09 16.36
CA GLN A 122 -2.08 5.16 15.70
C GLN A 122 -3.33 4.60 15.02
N SER A 123 -4.39 5.39 14.95
CA SER A 123 -5.60 4.96 14.24
C SER A 123 -5.32 4.77 12.75
N LYS A 124 -5.88 3.71 12.18
CA LYS A 124 -5.77 3.42 10.75
C LYS A 124 -6.29 4.55 9.85
N TYR A 125 -7.23 5.38 10.31
CA TYR A 125 -7.72 6.51 9.52
C TYR A 125 -6.64 7.57 9.31
N SER A 126 -5.75 7.76 10.29
CA SER A 126 -4.55 8.59 10.12
C SER A 126 -3.54 7.87 9.24
N CYS A 127 -3.26 6.59 9.51
CA CYS A 127 -2.29 5.79 8.74
C CYS A 127 -2.65 5.67 7.25
N CYS A 128 -3.93 5.59 6.90
CA CYS A 128 -4.41 5.48 5.52
C CYS A 128 -4.53 6.82 4.81
N LYS A 129 -4.22 7.93 5.48
CA LYS A 129 -4.25 9.28 4.92
C LYS A 129 -2.81 9.73 4.62
N PRO A 130 -2.35 9.73 3.35
CA PRO A 130 -0.95 10.06 3.05
C PRO A 130 -0.48 11.43 3.56
N SER A 131 -1.39 12.40 3.62
CA SER A 131 -1.10 13.74 4.17
C SER A 131 -0.87 13.76 5.68
N SER A 132 -1.01 12.64 6.39
CA SER A 132 -0.67 12.51 7.81
C SER A 132 0.80 12.18 8.02
N PHE A 133 1.52 11.77 6.97
CA PHE A 133 2.93 11.37 7.02
C PHE A 133 3.22 10.26 8.06
N ALA A 134 2.23 9.41 8.36
CA ALA A 134 2.34 8.32 9.33
C ALA A 134 3.21 7.13 8.86
N SER A 135 3.56 7.08 7.58
CA SER A 135 4.37 6.00 7.00
C SER A 135 5.86 6.28 7.09
N HIS A 136 6.61 5.34 7.67
CA HIS A 136 8.06 5.45 7.81
C HIS A 136 8.77 4.51 6.84
N HIS A 137 9.55 5.08 5.92
CA HIS A 137 10.47 4.30 5.10
C HIS A 137 11.69 3.87 5.92
N VAL A 138 11.86 2.56 6.06
CA VAL A 138 12.97 2.01 6.88
C VAL A 138 14.08 1.41 6.03
N ALA A 139 13.80 0.93 4.83
CA ALA A 139 14.83 0.46 3.91
C ALA A 139 14.36 0.44 2.46
N TYR A 140 15.33 0.36 1.54
CA TYR A 140 15.13 0.05 0.14
C TYR A 140 15.99 -1.15 -0.24
N ILE A 141 15.35 -2.29 -0.50
CA ILE A 141 16.03 -3.52 -0.89
C ILE A 141 16.63 -3.31 -2.29
N PRO A 142 17.96 -3.40 -2.44
CA PRO A 142 18.58 -3.21 -3.75
C PRO A 142 18.33 -4.43 -4.65
N LEU A 143 18.49 -4.24 -5.95
CA LEU A 143 18.57 -5.36 -6.88
C LEU A 143 19.98 -5.96 -6.84
N LEU A 144 20.09 -7.26 -7.13
CA LEU A 144 21.39 -7.87 -7.42
C LEU A 144 22.10 -7.12 -8.58
N PRO A 145 23.44 -6.98 -8.55
CA PRO A 145 24.18 -6.22 -9.54
C PRO A 145 23.93 -6.70 -10.98
N LYS A 146 23.83 -5.77 -11.94
CA LYS A 146 23.59 -6.13 -13.35
C LYS A 146 24.71 -6.99 -13.95
N ASN A 147 25.94 -6.82 -13.46
CA ASN A 147 27.14 -7.59 -13.81
C ASN A 147 27.37 -8.81 -12.89
N LEU A 148 26.33 -9.29 -12.18
CA LEU A 148 26.44 -10.44 -11.26
C LEU A 148 27.09 -11.66 -11.91
N GLN A 149 26.79 -11.94 -13.18
CA GLN A 149 27.38 -13.07 -13.89
C GLN A 149 28.90 -12.93 -14.02
N ASP A 150 29.39 -11.74 -14.36
CA ASP A 150 30.82 -11.47 -14.50
C ASP A 150 31.54 -11.58 -13.15
N LEU A 151 30.94 -11.03 -12.09
CA LEU A 151 31.45 -11.12 -10.72
C LEU A 151 31.52 -12.58 -10.25
N TYR A 152 30.45 -13.35 -10.50
CA TYR A 152 30.39 -14.76 -10.13
C TYR A 152 31.39 -15.60 -10.93
N MET A 153 31.50 -15.40 -12.24
CA MET A 153 32.48 -16.09 -13.08
C MET A 153 33.92 -15.76 -12.67
N LYS A 154 34.20 -14.51 -12.30
CA LYS A 154 35.52 -14.11 -11.76
C LYS A 154 35.83 -14.85 -10.46
N ALA A 155 34.86 -14.95 -9.56
CA ALA A 155 35.02 -15.64 -8.27
C ALA A 155 35.16 -17.17 -8.42
N PHE A 156 34.48 -17.77 -9.40
CA PHE A 156 34.37 -19.23 -9.55
C PHE A 156 34.97 -19.76 -10.86
N LYS A 157 36.09 -19.17 -11.32
CA LYS A 157 36.93 -19.65 -12.44
C LYS A 157 36.15 -19.90 -13.74
N GLY A 158 35.31 -18.95 -14.14
CA GLY A 158 34.58 -18.96 -15.40
C GLY A 158 33.23 -19.71 -15.36
N VAL A 159 32.82 -20.25 -14.22
CA VAL A 159 31.50 -20.89 -14.09
C VAL A 159 30.42 -19.83 -13.87
N PRO A 160 29.37 -19.76 -14.72
CA PRO A 160 28.29 -18.79 -14.54
C PRO A 160 27.37 -19.17 -13.39
N ALA A 161 26.73 -18.17 -12.78
CA ALA A 161 25.72 -18.39 -11.75
C ALA A 161 24.49 -19.05 -12.35
N SER A 162 24.09 -20.20 -11.80
CA SER A 162 22.86 -20.88 -12.20
C SER A 162 21.63 -20.05 -11.81
N LYS A 163 20.47 -20.33 -12.43
CA LYS A 163 19.20 -19.70 -12.03
C LYS A 163 18.90 -19.92 -10.53
N ASP A 164 19.15 -21.13 -10.03
CA ASP A 164 18.91 -21.47 -8.63
C ASP A 164 19.89 -20.75 -7.69
N THR A 165 21.15 -20.57 -8.11
CA THR A 165 22.13 -19.74 -7.39
C THR A 165 21.68 -18.28 -7.32
N ILE A 166 21.19 -17.70 -8.41
CA ILE A 166 20.67 -16.32 -8.40
C ILE A 166 19.46 -16.20 -7.48
N THR A 167 18.55 -17.19 -7.50
CA THR A 167 17.41 -17.22 -6.58
C THR A 167 17.85 -17.34 -5.11
N HIS A 168 18.89 -18.13 -4.82
CA HIS A 168 19.51 -18.20 -3.50
C HIS A 168 20.06 -16.85 -3.06
N LEU A 169 20.87 -16.20 -3.89
CA LEU A 169 21.44 -14.87 -3.60
C LEU A 169 20.37 -13.80 -3.35
N LYS A 170 19.20 -13.87 -3.99
CA LYS A 170 18.08 -12.97 -3.70
C LYS A 170 17.50 -13.18 -2.30
N ARG A 171 17.43 -14.43 -1.81
CA ARG A 171 16.98 -14.74 -0.45
C ARG A 171 18.00 -14.26 0.58
N GLU A 172 19.28 -14.53 0.34
CA GLU A 172 20.36 -14.05 1.20
C GLU A 172 20.32 -12.51 1.28
N LEU A 173 20.22 -11.81 0.15
CA LEU A 173 20.12 -10.35 0.12
C LEU A 173 18.93 -9.81 0.94
N MET A 174 17.75 -10.44 0.81
CA MET A 174 16.57 -10.05 1.60
C MET A 174 16.87 -10.15 3.11
N HIS A 175 17.48 -11.25 3.55
CA HIS A 175 17.76 -11.48 4.96
C HIS A 175 18.93 -10.66 5.48
N GLU A 176 19.95 -10.38 4.66
CA GLU A 176 21.02 -9.44 5.02
C GLU A 176 20.48 -8.02 5.24
N VAL A 177 19.56 -7.55 4.39
CA VAL A 177 18.86 -6.26 4.61
C VAL A 177 18.11 -6.27 5.94
N TRP A 178 17.41 -7.36 6.28
CA TRP A 178 16.76 -7.48 7.58
C TRP A 178 17.74 -7.57 8.75
N LEU A 179 18.91 -8.19 8.58
CA LEU A 179 19.95 -8.20 9.61
C LEU A 179 20.55 -6.81 9.85
N LEU A 180 20.60 -5.95 8.83
CA LEU A 180 20.95 -4.52 8.98
C LEU A 180 19.88 -3.75 9.77
N LEU A 181 18.60 -4.08 9.61
CA LEU A 181 17.51 -3.44 10.36
C LEU A 181 17.39 -3.97 11.80
N LEU A 182 17.65 -5.26 12.00
CA LEU A 182 17.68 -5.95 13.30
C LEU A 182 19.08 -5.85 13.93
N ASP A 183 19.62 -4.63 13.97
CA ASP A 183 20.95 -4.31 14.49
C ASP A 183 21.04 -4.47 16.02
N ALA A 184 22.24 -4.28 16.58
CA ALA A 184 22.47 -4.46 18.00
C ALA A 184 21.61 -3.50 18.86
N ASP A 185 21.41 -2.27 18.41
CA ASP A 185 20.65 -1.25 19.12
C ASP A 185 19.16 -1.57 19.13
N PHE A 186 18.60 -2.02 18.00
CA PHE A 186 17.23 -2.50 17.93
C PHE A 186 17.03 -3.73 18.80
N MET A 187 17.97 -4.67 18.79
CA MET A 187 17.87 -5.88 19.61
C MET A 187 17.95 -5.56 21.12
N TYR A 188 18.76 -4.57 21.49
CA TYR A 188 18.78 -4.05 22.86
C TYR A 188 17.44 -3.38 23.21
N ALA A 189 16.92 -2.51 22.34
CA ALA A 189 15.62 -1.87 22.52
C ALA A 189 14.45 -2.88 22.60
N TYR A 190 14.52 -3.97 21.84
CA TYR A 190 13.52 -5.04 21.85
C TYR A 190 13.46 -5.75 23.21
N GLU A 191 14.62 -5.96 23.84
CA GLU A 191 14.74 -6.66 25.12
C GLU A 191 14.51 -5.73 26.32
N HIS A 192 15.10 -4.54 26.33
CA HIS A 192 15.16 -3.65 27.49
C HIS A 192 14.23 -2.42 27.39
N GLY A 193 13.70 -2.15 26.20
CA GLY A 193 12.89 -0.97 25.91
C GLY A 193 13.71 0.31 25.70
N ILE A 194 13.07 1.32 25.13
CA ILE A 194 13.64 2.64 24.86
C ILE A 194 13.06 3.61 25.89
N ILE A 195 13.90 4.18 26.76
CA ILE A 195 13.47 5.22 27.70
C ILE A 195 13.46 6.56 26.97
N MET A 196 12.28 7.17 26.83
CA MET A 196 12.13 8.44 26.15
C MET A 196 10.95 9.24 26.70
N LYS A 197 11.05 10.57 26.61
CA LYS A 197 9.92 11.48 26.84
C LYS A 197 9.07 11.54 25.57
N CYS A 198 7.82 11.11 25.67
CA CYS A 198 6.85 11.17 24.57
C CYS A 198 6.34 12.61 24.36
N SER A 199 5.67 12.86 23.23
CA SER A 199 5.05 14.17 22.90
C SER A 199 4.11 14.70 23.99
N ASN A 200 3.37 13.81 24.66
CA ASN A 200 2.49 14.16 25.79
C ASN A 200 3.23 14.51 27.11
N GLY A 201 4.56 14.63 27.09
CA GLY A 201 5.37 15.03 28.22
C GLY A 201 5.70 13.91 29.22
N VAL A 202 5.14 12.71 29.06
CA VAL A 202 5.38 11.57 29.95
C VAL A 202 6.60 10.78 29.48
N THR A 203 7.50 10.46 30.41
CA THR A 203 8.64 9.58 30.17
C THR A 203 8.19 8.13 30.26
N ARG A 204 8.32 7.39 29.16
CA ARG A 204 7.94 5.98 29.04
C ARG A 204 9.13 5.12 28.67
N ARG A 205 8.99 3.83 28.94
CA ARG A 205 9.84 2.77 28.40
C ARG A 205 9.09 2.08 27.26
N ILE A 206 9.50 2.33 26.03
CA ILE A 206 8.83 1.86 24.81
C ILE A 206 9.46 0.56 24.32
N PHE A 207 8.68 -0.51 24.22
CA PHE A 207 9.11 -1.83 23.75
C PHE A 207 8.67 -2.05 22.30
N PRO A 208 9.61 -2.15 21.33
CA PRO A 208 9.29 -2.46 19.94
C PRO A 208 8.74 -3.89 19.80
N ARG A 209 7.59 -4.08 19.15
CA ARG A 209 7.01 -5.41 18.88
C ARG A 209 6.43 -5.48 17.49
N PHE A 210 6.77 -6.55 16.75
CA PHE A 210 6.20 -6.83 15.43
C PHE A 210 4.81 -7.45 15.59
N PHE A 211 3.83 -6.89 14.89
CA PHE A 211 2.46 -7.42 14.87
C PHE A 211 2.09 -7.93 13.49
N THR A 212 2.27 -7.13 12.44
CA THR A 212 1.89 -7.52 11.07
C THR A 212 3.02 -7.30 10.09
N TYR A 213 3.00 -8.08 9.02
CA TYR A 213 3.82 -7.94 7.83
C TYR A 213 2.94 -8.23 6.61
N SER A 214 2.68 -7.20 5.82
CA SER A 214 1.86 -7.28 4.61
C SER A 214 2.74 -7.19 3.37
N ALA A 215 2.57 -8.16 2.47
CA ALA A 215 3.30 -8.29 1.21
C ALA A 215 2.56 -9.24 0.28
N ASP A 216 2.91 -9.26 -1.00
CA ASP A 216 2.37 -10.24 -1.94
C ASP A 216 2.87 -11.67 -1.62
N TYR A 217 2.21 -12.70 -2.17
CA TYR A 217 2.58 -14.09 -1.87
C TYR A 217 4.03 -14.45 -2.24
N PRO A 218 4.53 -14.18 -3.46
CA PRO A 218 5.94 -14.38 -3.80
C PRO A 218 6.91 -13.75 -2.79
N GLU A 219 6.60 -12.56 -2.29
CA GLU A 219 7.39 -11.83 -1.32
C GLU A 219 7.28 -12.40 0.10
N LYS A 220 6.09 -12.79 0.54
CA LYS A 220 5.90 -13.57 1.78
C LYS A 220 6.73 -14.84 1.76
N VAL A 221 6.80 -15.54 0.62
CA VAL A 221 7.65 -16.74 0.45
C VAL A 221 9.14 -16.40 0.54
N LEU A 222 9.54 -15.25 0.00
CA LEU A 222 10.92 -14.77 0.08
C LEU A 222 11.31 -14.42 1.53
N LEU A 223 10.44 -13.71 2.25
CA LEU A 223 10.67 -13.29 3.63
C LEU A 223 10.58 -14.46 4.61
N SER A 224 9.60 -15.33 4.44
CA SER A 224 9.36 -16.43 5.38
C SER A 224 10.41 -17.54 5.27
N THR A 225 11.05 -17.65 4.10
CA THR A 225 11.91 -18.77 3.74
C THR A 225 11.28 -20.15 4.03
N ILE A 226 9.93 -20.22 4.04
CA ILE A 226 9.03 -21.36 4.37
C ILE A 226 9.61 -22.33 5.44
N CYS A 227 10.40 -21.83 6.39
CA CYS A 227 11.05 -22.67 7.38
C CYS A 227 11.25 -21.94 8.69
N ASN A 228 10.44 -22.28 9.71
CA ASN A 228 10.82 -22.04 11.09
C ASN A 228 11.63 -23.24 11.60
N LEU A 229 12.61 -22.98 12.47
CA LEU A 229 13.22 -23.93 13.39
C LEU A 229 14.17 -25.01 12.81
N ALA A 230 14.39 -25.10 11.50
CA ALA A 230 15.35 -26.09 10.96
C ALA A 230 16.80 -25.60 10.93
N LYS A 231 17.23 -24.78 11.91
CA LYS A 231 18.59 -24.22 11.99
C LYS A 231 19.67 -25.28 11.79
N TYR A 232 19.47 -26.47 12.36
CA TYR A 232 20.36 -27.61 12.17
C TYR A 232 20.44 -28.09 10.71
N ARG A 233 19.30 -28.28 10.03
CA ARG A 233 19.26 -28.73 8.62
C ARG A 233 19.80 -27.64 7.68
N VAL A 234 19.49 -26.37 7.94
CA VAL A 234 20.02 -25.24 7.17
C VAL A 234 21.55 -25.19 7.30
N ASN A 235 22.10 -25.32 8.51
CA ASN A 235 23.55 -25.33 8.73
C ASN A 235 24.23 -26.52 8.02
N ILE A 236 23.62 -27.71 8.00
CA ILE A 236 24.15 -28.84 7.20
C ILE A 236 24.14 -28.50 5.71
N SER A 237 23.04 -27.93 5.22
CA SER A 237 22.93 -27.55 3.81
C SER A 237 23.98 -26.50 3.41
N HIS A 238 24.28 -25.54 4.31
CA HIS A 238 25.36 -24.57 4.14
C HIS A 238 26.72 -25.26 4.02
N LYS A 239 27.06 -26.18 4.93
CA LYS A 239 28.30 -26.98 4.81
C LYS A 239 28.39 -27.74 3.49
N TRP A 240 27.29 -28.29 3.00
CA TRP A 240 27.29 -28.97 1.72
C TRP A 240 27.49 -28.02 0.54
N ILE A 241 26.85 -26.85 0.56
CA ILE A 241 26.94 -25.86 -0.51
C ILE A 241 28.32 -25.21 -0.53
N TYR A 242 28.76 -24.68 0.61
CA TYR A 242 29.94 -23.84 0.73
C TYR A 242 31.24 -24.66 0.91
N GLU A 243 31.28 -25.64 1.80
CA GLU A 243 32.50 -26.43 2.04
C GLU A 243 32.64 -27.56 0.99
N HIS A 244 31.54 -28.28 0.70
CA HIS A 244 31.58 -29.45 -0.18
C HIS A 244 31.26 -29.14 -1.64
N GLY A 245 30.97 -27.88 -1.98
CA GLY A 245 30.73 -27.42 -3.34
C GLY A 245 29.50 -28.06 -4.00
N LYS A 246 28.48 -28.48 -3.23
CA LYS A 246 27.23 -29.00 -3.77
C LYS A 246 26.38 -27.86 -4.34
N GLY A 247 25.57 -28.17 -5.36
CA GLY A 247 24.62 -27.20 -5.89
C GLY A 247 23.49 -26.92 -4.91
N VAL A 248 22.95 -25.70 -4.92
CA VAL A 248 21.83 -25.26 -4.05
C VAL A 248 20.60 -26.18 -4.19
N LYS A 249 20.34 -26.69 -5.40
CA LYS A 249 19.31 -27.70 -5.68
C LYS A 249 19.89 -29.07 -6.06
N SER A 250 21.05 -29.40 -5.50
CA SER A 250 21.56 -30.76 -5.67
C SER A 250 20.68 -31.75 -4.90
N LYS A 251 20.61 -32.99 -5.37
CA LYS A 251 19.86 -34.06 -4.71
C LYS A 251 20.15 -34.16 -3.21
N PHE A 252 21.40 -33.97 -2.80
CA PHE A 252 21.79 -33.93 -1.38
C PHE A 252 21.00 -32.87 -0.60
N VAL A 253 21.02 -31.62 -1.08
CA VAL A 253 20.32 -30.50 -0.43
C VAL A 253 18.81 -30.67 -0.50
N GLU A 254 18.27 -31.14 -1.63
CA GLU A 254 16.84 -31.40 -1.78
C GLU A 254 16.36 -32.52 -0.85
N ASP A 255 17.05 -33.66 -0.78
CA ASP A 255 16.69 -34.77 0.10
C ASP A 255 16.64 -34.35 1.59
N LEU A 256 17.45 -33.36 2.00
CA LEU A 256 17.47 -32.83 3.36
C LEU A 256 16.35 -31.81 3.66
N LEU A 257 16.02 -30.97 2.68
CA LEU A 257 15.20 -29.76 2.87
C LEU A 257 13.78 -29.88 2.28
N GLN A 258 13.61 -30.65 1.20
CA GLN A 258 12.39 -30.66 0.37
C GLN A 258 11.17 -31.22 1.08
N GLU A 259 11.32 -32.24 1.93
CA GLU A 259 10.20 -32.87 2.66
C GLU A 259 9.33 -31.85 3.42
N LYS A 260 9.96 -30.78 3.92
CA LYS A 260 9.31 -29.69 4.64
C LYS A 260 9.35 -28.35 3.88
N SER A 261 9.72 -28.38 2.60
CA SER A 261 9.86 -27.20 1.72
C SER A 261 10.85 -26.14 2.24
N TYR A 262 11.89 -26.58 2.94
CA TYR A 262 12.93 -25.69 3.46
C TYR A 262 13.86 -25.20 2.33
N VAL A 263 14.50 -24.05 2.57
CA VAL A 263 15.54 -23.49 1.70
C VAL A 263 16.84 -23.32 2.49
N PRO A 264 17.99 -23.36 1.83
CA PRO A 264 19.29 -23.27 2.50
C PRO A 264 19.64 -21.81 2.87
N THR A 265 18.71 -21.06 3.46
CA THR A 265 18.88 -19.65 3.86
C THR A 265 18.55 -19.51 5.34
N GLN A 266 19.38 -18.79 6.08
CA GLN A 266 19.09 -18.47 7.47
C GLN A 266 18.13 -17.28 7.55
N ASN A 267 17.02 -17.45 8.27
CA ASN A 267 16.01 -16.41 8.40
C ASN A 267 16.43 -15.39 9.47
N ALA A 268 16.57 -14.11 9.10
CA ALA A 268 16.96 -13.01 9.99
C ALA A 268 16.10 -12.91 11.27
N PHE A 269 14.76 -13.03 11.15
CA PHE A 269 13.85 -12.99 12.30
C PHE A 269 14.04 -14.20 13.20
N SER A 270 14.22 -15.40 12.63
CA SER A 270 14.50 -16.60 13.42
C SER A 270 15.85 -16.48 14.16
N MET A 271 16.88 -15.95 13.51
CA MET A 271 18.20 -15.76 14.12
C MET A 271 18.15 -14.80 15.31
N ARG A 272 17.41 -13.71 15.20
CA ARG A 272 17.40 -12.62 16.18
C ARG A 272 16.30 -12.75 17.24
N LEU A 273 15.10 -13.16 16.84
CA LEU A 273 13.90 -13.08 17.66
C LEU A 273 13.44 -14.42 18.25
N ALA A 274 13.94 -15.56 17.77
CA ALA A 274 13.51 -16.87 18.29
C ALA A 274 13.84 -17.06 19.79
N LYS A 275 14.90 -16.41 20.30
CA LYS A 275 15.25 -16.44 21.73
C LYS A 275 14.16 -15.82 22.63
N PHE A 276 13.32 -14.95 22.07
CA PHE A 276 12.19 -14.33 22.77
C PHE A 276 10.88 -15.13 22.59
N GLY A 277 10.92 -16.30 21.95
CA GLY A 277 9.73 -17.08 21.65
C GLY A 277 8.85 -16.50 20.54
N PHE A 278 9.33 -15.49 19.81
CA PHE A 278 8.56 -14.87 18.73
C PHE A 278 8.48 -15.79 17.50
N ASN A 279 7.27 -16.21 17.14
CA ASN A 279 7.03 -16.94 15.91
C ASN A 279 6.75 -15.97 14.77
N PHE A 280 7.77 -15.62 13.98
CA PHE A 280 7.61 -14.65 12.89
C PHE A 280 6.57 -15.04 11.83
N PHE A 281 6.12 -16.30 11.75
CA PHE A 281 5.02 -16.67 10.83
C PHE A 281 3.70 -16.02 11.22
N SER A 282 3.49 -15.70 12.51
CA SER A 282 2.24 -15.10 12.98
C SER A 282 2.06 -13.66 12.53
N MET A 283 3.12 -12.99 12.06
CA MET A 283 3.01 -11.61 11.58
C MET A 283 2.49 -11.54 10.14
N PHE A 284 2.55 -12.61 9.35
CA PHE A 284 2.06 -12.55 7.96
C PHE A 284 0.54 -12.47 7.92
N VAL A 285 0.03 -11.40 7.33
CA VAL A 285 -1.40 -11.16 7.18
C VAL A 285 -1.86 -11.32 5.73
N PRO A 286 -3.06 -11.84 5.44
CA PRO A 286 -3.64 -11.81 4.10
C PRO A 286 -3.75 -10.38 3.58
N ASP A 287 -3.65 -10.22 2.25
CA ASP A 287 -3.69 -8.92 1.61
C ASP A 287 -4.82 -8.84 0.58
N LEU A 288 -5.81 -7.98 0.85
CA LEU A 288 -7.05 -7.90 0.08
C LEU A 288 -6.82 -7.48 -1.37
N LEU A 289 -5.87 -6.57 -1.57
CA LEU A 289 -5.50 -6.09 -2.90
C LEU A 289 -4.91 -7.23 -3.74
N HIS A 290 -3.87 -7.90 -3.28
CA HIS A 290 -3.18 -8.90 -4.08
C HIS A 290 -3.87 -10.27 -4.12
N GLU A 291 -4.52 -10.69 -3.04
CA GLU A 291 -5.11 -12.03 -2.91
C GLU A 291 -6.53 -12.08 -3.48
N PHE A 292 -7.37 -11.09 -3.16
CA PHE A 292 -8.74 -11.05 -3.66
C PHE A 292 -8.86 -10.22 -4.94
N GLU A 293 -8.66 -8.90 -4.89
CA GLU A 293 -8.98 -7.99 -6.01
C GLU A 293 -8.17 -8.31 -7.28
N LEU A 294 -6.84 -8.30 -7.18
CA LEU A 294 -5.91 -8.64 -8.26
C LEU A 294 -5.70 -10.16 -8.41
N GLY A 295 -6.22 -10.95 -7.48
CA GLY A 295 -6.09 -12.39 -7.42
C GLY A 295 -7.35 -13.12 -7.86
N VAL A 296 -8.16 -13.53 -6.88
CA VAL A 296 -9.39 -14.31 -7.08
C VAL A 296 -10.37 -13.58 -8.00
N ARG A 297 -10.67 -12.31 -7.74
CA ARG A 297 -11.63 -11.52 -8.53
C ARG A 297 -11.17 -11.37 -9.98
N LYS A 298 -9.92 -10.96 -10.21
CA LYS A 298 -9.34 -10.87 -11.55
C LYS A 298 -9.39 -12.20 -12.30
N ALA A 299 -9.02 -13.31 -11.65
CA ALA A 299 -9.05 -14.63 -12.26
C ALA A 299 -10.47 -15.06 -12.64
N THR A 300 -11.43 -14.90 -11.73
CA THR A 300 -12.84 -15.20 -11.98
C THR A 300 -13.41 -14.31 -13.10
N PHE A 301 -13.14 -13.00 -13.08
CA PHE A 301 -13.61 -12.08 -14.12
C PHE A 301 -13.04 -12.43 -15.51
N THR A 302 -11.73 -12.73 -15.57
CA THR A 302 -11.07 -13.16 -16.81
C THR A 302 -11.74 -14.42 -17.37
N HIS A 303 -12.05 -15.38 -16.49
CA HIS A 303 -12.71 -16.61 -16.92
C HIS A 303 -14.17 -16.39 -17.33
N LEU A 304 -14.88 -15.47 -16.68
CA LEU A 304 -16.20 -15.04 -17.14
C LEU A 304 -16.14 -14.44 -18.54
N MET A 305 -15.15 -13.61 -18.86
CA MET A 305 -14.96 -13.11 -20.23
C MET A 305 -14.71 -14.26 -21.22
N GLN A 306 -13.94 -15.28 -20.83
CA GLN A 306 -13.69 -16.46 -21.68
C GLN A 306 -14.98 -17.27 -21.93
N ILE A 307 -15.84 -17.43 -20.91
CA ILE A 307 -17.15 -18.08 -21.03
C ILE A 307 -18.05 -17.26 -21.96
N MET A 308 -18.14 -15.95 -21.76
CA MET A 308 -19.00 -15.07 -22.58
C MET A 308 -18.54 -15.02 -24.03
N TYR A 309 -17.24 -15.12 -24.28
CA TYR A 309 -16.69 -15.25 -25.63
C TYR A 309 -17.05 -16.61 -26.26
N ALA A 310 -17.00 -17.70 -25.49
CA ALA A 310 -17.37 -19.04 -25.95
C ALA A 310 -18.88 -19.22 -26.15
N ALA A 311 -19.71 -18.56 -25.34
CA ALA A 311 -21.17 -18.57 -25.44
C ALA A 311 -21.67 -17.85 -26.71
N GLY A 312 -20.89 -16.88 -27.22
CA GLY A 312 -21.22 -16.16 -28.45
C GLY A 312 -22.28 -15.07 -28.23
N ASN A 313 -23.23 -14.93 -29.16
CA ASN A 313 -24.41 -14.06 -29.06
C ASN A 313 -24.15 -12.60 -28.67
N ASN A 314 -22.99 -12.05 -29.06
CA ASN A 314 -22.55 -10.69 -28.71
C ASN A 314 -22.48 -10.43 -27.19
N CYS A 315 -22.37 -11.45 -26.34
CA CYS A 315 -22.35 -11.29 -24.88
C CYS A 315 -21.25 -10.31 -24.41
N ILE A 316 -20.06 -10.37 -25.00
CA ILE A 316 -18.95 -9.44 -24.69
C ILE A 316 -19.32 -7.98 -24.99
N GLN A 317 -19.97 -7.73 -26.13
CA GLN A 317 -20.38 -6.40 -26.55
C GLN A 317 -21.47 -5.85 -25.63
N ILE A 318 -22.42 -6.71 -25.25
CA ILE A 318 -23.47 -6.38 -24.29
C ILE A 318 -22.87 -6.04 -22.92
N ILE A 319 -21.92 -6.84 -22.42
CA ILE A 319 -21.21 -6.57 -21.16
C ILE A 319 -20.53 -5.20 -21.20
N ASN A 320 -19.76 -4.92 -22.25
CA ASN A 320 -19.08 -3.62 -22.39
C ASN A 320 -20.07 -2.45 -22.44
N GLN A 321 -21.20 -2.62 -23.14
CA GLN A 321 -22.26 -1.62 -23.18
C GLN A 321 -22.90 -1.42 -21.80
N ARG A 322 -23.19 -2.49 -21.07
CA ARG A 322 -23.82 -2.45 -19.75
C ARG A 322 -22.90 -1.79 -18.72
N TYR A 323 -21.61 -2.16 -18.66
CA TYR A 323 -20.64 -1.46 -17.79
C TYR A 323 -20.56 0.04 -18.12
N ARG A 324 -20.51 0.43 -19.40
CA ARG A 324 -20.53 1.85 -19.80
C ARG A 324 -21.78 2.62 -19.39
N ARG A 325 -22.91 1.93 -19.15
CA ARG A 325 -24.19 2.50 -18.73
C ARG A 325 -24.33 2.60 -17.22
N VAL A 326 -23.44 1.96 -16.45
CA VAL A 326 -23.41 2.11 -15.00
C VAL A 326 -23.12 3.58 -14.69
N ALA A 327 -24.03 4.19 -13.92
CA ALA A 327 -23.84 5.56 -13.44
C ALA A 327 -22.70 5.60 -12.42
N THR A 328 -21.99 6.71 -12.37
CA THR A 328 -21.04 6.99 -11.29
C THR A 328 -21.78 7.05 -9.95
N PHE A 329 -21.16 6.54 -8.89
CA PHE A 329 -21.73 6.57 -7.54
C PHE A 329 -20.70 7.11 -6.55
N GLY A 330 -21.12 8.07 -5.72
CA GLY A 330 -20.22 8.85 -4.88
C GLY A 330 -19.23 9.70 -5.70
N CYS A 331 -18.43 10.53 -5.03
CA CYS A 331 -17.38 11.31 -5.69
C CYS A 331 -16.26 10.41 -6.25
N ASN A 332 -16.12 9.18 -5.73
CA ASN A 332 -15.03 8.26 -6.09
C ASN A 332 -15.35 6.76 -5.95
N THR A 333 -16.52 6.37 -5.46
CA THR A 333 -16.80 4.97 -5.08
C THR A 333 -16.98 4.08 -6.31
N ILE A 334 -17.80 4.50 -7.27
CA ILE A 334 -17.90 3.86 -8.60
C ILE A 334 -17.57 4.88 -9.66
N ARG A 335 -16.47 4.63 -10.39
CA ARG A 335 -16.04 5.51 -11.48
C ARG A 335 -16.72 5.15 -12.79
N ARG A 336 -16.71 6.09 -13.73
CA ARG A 336 -17.27 5.87 -15.06
C ARG A 336 -16.41 4.86 -15.83
N PHE A 337 -17.01 3.74 -16.25
CA PHE A 337 -16.37 2.77 -17.13
C PHE A 337 -16.29 3.29 -18.57
N ALA A 338 -15.29 4.14 -18.89
CA ALA A 338 -15.14 4.70 -20.24
C ALA A 338 -14.66 3.67 -21.28
N THR A 339 -13.83 2.72 -20.86
CA THR A 339 -13.21 1.71 -21.73
C THR A 339 -13.97 0.38 -21.70
N ASN A 340 -13.67 -0.51 -22.66
CA ASN A 340 -14.25 -1.86 -22.68
C ASN A 340 -13.76 -2.66 -21.46
N ALA A 341 -14.63 -2.95 -20.50
CA ALA A 341 -14.29 -3.78 -19.32
C ALA A 341 -13.65 -5.13 -19.72
N SER A 342 -14.12 -5.75 -20.81
CA SER A 342 -13.59 -7.01 -21.34
C SER A 342 -12.15 -6.94 -21.86
N SER A 343 -11.62 -5.76 -22.19
CA SER A 343 -10.22 -5.65 -22.65
C SER A 343 -9.22 -5.83 -21.52
N MET A 344 -9.62 -5.54 -20.28
CA MET A 344 -8.81 -5.63 -19.06
C MET A 344 -7.44 -4.93 -19.20
N THR A 345 -7.41 -3.84 -19.96
CA THR A 345 -6.18 -3.10 -20.25
C THR A 345 -5.91 -2.05 -19.18
N LYS A 346 -4.76 -2.15 -18.49
CA LYS A 346 -4.30 -1.19 -17.46
C LYS A 346 -5.22 -1.05 -16.24
N LEU A 347 -5.92 -2.13 -15.86
CA LEU A 347 -6.74 -2.14 -14.65
C LEU A 347 -5.90 -2.34 -13.39
N ALA A 348 -6.10 -1.49 -12.40
CA ALA A 348 -5.59 -1.59 -11.02
C ALA A 348 -6.58 -2.35 -10.11
N GLY A 349 -6.24 -2.55 -8.84
CA GLY A 349 -7.10 -3.28 -7.88
C GLY A 349 -8.49 -2.67 -7.75
N ARG A 350 -8.55 -1.34 -7.56
CA ARG A 350 -9.80 -0.56 -7.51
C ARG A 350 -10.71 -0.79 -8.72
N ASP A 351 -10.16 -0.93 -9.92
CA ASP A 351 -11.01 -1.19 -11.10
C ASP A 351 -11.67 -2.58 -11.03
N PHE A 352 -10.97 -3.59 -10.48
CA PHE A 352 -11.54 -4.93 -10.29
C PHE A 352 -12.60 -4.97 -9.17
N GLU A 353 -12.45 -4.11 -8.17
CA GLU A 353 -13.47 -3.83 -7.16
C GLU A 353 -14.74 -3.24 -7.80
N ASP A 354 -14.65 -2.11 -8.52
CA ASP A 354 -15.81 -1.47 -9.17
C ASP A 354 -16.50 -2.46 -10.13
N LEU A 355 -15.70 -3.22 -10.90
CA LEU A 355 -16.24 -4.26 -11.78
C LEU A 355 -17.00 -5.36 -11.02
N LEU A 356 -16.60 -5.69 -9.79
CA LEU A 356 -17.31 -6.66 -8.94
C LEU A 356 -18.62 -6.07 -8.44
N GLN A 357 -18.56 -4.89 -7.83
CA GLN A 357 -19.72 -4.21 -7.22
C GLN A 357 -20.85 -4.00 -8.22
N CYS A 358 -20.53 -3.77 -9.49
CA CYS A 358 -21.52 -3.60 -10.56
C CYS A 358 -21.81 -4.87 -11.38
N SER A 359 -21.29 -6.03 -11.00
CA SER A 359 -21.32 -7.22 -11.86
C SER A 359 -22.71 -7.83 -12.04
N MET A 360 -23.50 -8.01 -10.99
CA MET A 360 -24.80 -8.69 -11.06
C MET A 360 -25.73 -8.17 -12.17
N PRO A 361 -26.09 -6.87 -12.22
CA PRO A 361 -26.96 -6.34 -13.29
C PRO A 361 -26.28 -6.35 -14.67
N VAL A 362 -24.95 -6.34 -14.72
CA VAL A 362 -24.21 -6.42 -15.99
C VAL A 362 -24.31 -7.82 -16.59
N PHE A 363 -24.24 -8.86 -15.77
CA PHE A 363 -24.22 -10.26 -16.21
C PHE A 363 -25.61 -10.90 -16.33
N GLU A 364 -26.65 -10.29 -15.78
CA GLU A 364 -28.01 -10.84 -15.73
C GLU A 364 -28.59 -11.16 -17.12
N GLY A 365 -29.09 -12.38 -17.29
CA GLY A 365 -29.73 -12.86 -18.51
C GLY A 365 -28.79 -13.02 -19.70
N LEU A 366 -27.47 -13.10 -19.49
CA LEU A 366 -26.50 -13.33 -20.57
C LEU A 366 -26.28 -14.80 -20.90
N LEU A 367 -26.59 -15.69 -19.95
CA LEU A 367 -26.51 -17.14 -20.11
C LEU A 367 -27.92 -17.75 -20.06
N PRO A 368 -28.10 -19.02 -20.46
CA PRO A 368 -29.38 -19.68 -20.30
C PRO A 368 -29.78 -19.76 -18.81
N ARG A 369 -31.09 -19.84 -18.55
CA ARG A 369 -31.68 -19.60 -17.23
C ARG A 369 -31.04 -20.37 -16.07
N LYS A 370 -30.61 -21.61 -16.31
CA LYS A 370 -30.01 -22.45 -15.27
C LYS A 370 -28.61 -21.98 -14.91
N GLU A 371 -27.78 -21.71 -15.92
CA GLU A 371 -26.42 -21.21 -15.77
C GLU A 371 -26.40 -19.77 -15.24
N ASP A 372 -27.33 -18.93 -15.69
CA ASP A 372 -27.47 -17.54 -15.25
C ASP A 372 -27.78 -17.46 -13.75
N ALA A 373 -28.70 -18.28 -13.25
CA ALA A 373 -29.01 -18.33 -11.81
C ALA A 373 -27.77 -18.69 -10.96
N LEU A 374 -27.03 -19.73 -11.36
CA LEU A 374 -25.79 -20.14 -10.67
C LEU A 374 -24.70 -19.06 -10.74
N LEU A 375 -24.61 -18.34 -11.87
CA LEU A 375 -23.69 -17.22 -12.01
C LEU A 375 -24.08 -16.05 -11.10
N GLN A 376 -25.36 -15.69 -11.03
CA GLN A 376 -25.86 -14.62 -10.17
C GLN A 376 -25.62 -14.93 -8.69
N ASP A 377 -25.85 -16.17 -8.26
CA ASP A 377 -25.53 -16.62 -6.90
C ASP A 377 -24.04 -16.45 -6.58
N LEU A 378 -23.16 -16.88 -7.50
CA LEU A 378 -21.71 -16.73 -7.32
C LEU A 378 -21.29 -15.26 -7.26
N LEU A 379 -21.84 -14.40 -8.14
CA LEU A 379 -21.52 -12.97 -8.16
C LEU A 379 -22.01 -12.29 -6.87
N PHE A 380 -23.21 -12.63 -6.40
CA PHE A 380 -23.73 -12.16 -5.13
C PHE A 380 -22.81 -12.56 -3.98
N THR A 381 -22.45 -13.83 -3.87
CA THR A 381 -21.57 -14.31 -2.79
C THR A 381 -20.17 -13.71 -2.86
N LEU A 382 -19.60 -13.48 -4.06
CA LEU A 382 -18.34 -12.74 -4.21
C LEU A 382 -18.46 -11.31 -3.69
N CYS A 383 -19.55 -10.60 -4.02
CA CYS A 383 -19.83 -9.26 -3.52
C CYS A 383 -20.01 -9.26 -2.00
N THR A 384 -20.79 -10.20 -1.45
CA THR A 384 -21.01 -10.33 0.00
C THR A 384 -19.70 -10.63 0.74
N TRP A 385 -18.88 -11.54 0.21
CA TRP A 385 -17.58 -11.87 0.81
C TRP A 385 -16.67 -10.63 0.83
N HIS A 386 -16.58 -9.93 -0.29
CA HIS A 386 -15.78 -8.73 -0.41
C HIS A 386 -16.26 -7.62 0.53
N ALA A 387 -17.58 -7.41 0.63
CA ALA A 387 -18.17 -6.43 1.54
C ALA A 387 -17.83 -6.74 3.00
N TYR A 388 -17.96 -7.99 3.44
CA TYR A 388 -17.54 -8.38 4.78
C TYR A 388 -16.03 -8.17 5.00
N ALA A 389 -15.19 -8.57 4.06
CA ALA A 389 -13.73 -8.44 4.19
C ALA A 389 -13.26 -6.99 4.24
N LYS A 390 -14.01 -6.06 3.62
CA LYS A 390 -13.74 -4.62 3.59
C LYS A 390 -14.30 -3.82 4.77
N LEU A 391 -15.08 -4.42 5.66
CA LEU A 391 -15.61 -3.67 6.79
C LEU A 391 -14.46 -3.07 7.61
N CYS A 392 -14.54 -1.77 7.90
CA CYS A 392 -13.59 -1.08 8.76
C CYS A 392 -13.87 -1.37 10.26
N LEU A 393 -14.89 -2.15 10.58
CA LEU A 393 -15.21 -2.56 11.94
C LEU A 393 -15.80 -3.96 11.90
N HIS A 394 -15.35 -4.80 12.83
CA HIS A 394 -15.85 -6.16 12.96
C HIS A 394 -16.42 -6.44 14.34
N THR A 395 -17.50 -7.22 14.35
CA THR A 395 -18.05 -7.83 15.55
C THR A 395 -17.98 -9.36 15.42
N ALA A 396 -18.27 -10.09 16.50
CA ALA A 396 -18.33 -11.54 16.45
C ALA A 396 -19.33 -12.05 15.38
N SER A 397 -20.46 -11.35 15.21
CA SER A 397 -21.49 -11.66 14.22
C SER A 397 -21.03 -11.37 12.80
N THR A 398 -20.38 -10.23 12.54
CA THR A 398 -19.87 -9.94 11.19
C THR A 398 -18.76 -10.90 10.78
N LEU A 399 -17.91 -11.33 11.72
CA LEU A 399 -16.88 -12.34 11.47
C LEU A 399 -17.47 -13.75 11.26
N CYS A 400 -18.53 -14.10 11.99
CA CYS A 400 -19.30 -15.32 11.71
C CYS A 400 -19.92 -15.28 10.31
N GLY A 401 -20.46 -14.13 9.91
CA GLY A 401 -20.97 -13.88 8.56
C GLY A 401 -19.90 -14.03 7.47
N LEU A 402 -18.71 -13.45 7.68
CA LEU A 402 -17.57 -13.61 6.79
C LEU A 402 -17.16 -15.09 6.69
N GLN A 403 -17.06 -15.80 7.81
CA GLN A 403 -16.71 -17.23 7.82
C GLN A 403 -17.72 -18.09 7.06
N ALA A 404 -19.02 -17.86 7.28
CA ALA A 404 -20.08 -18.54 6.57
C ALA A 404 -20.03 -18.25 5.06
N THR A 405 -19.81 -16.99 4.69
CA THR A 405 -19.69 -16.56 3.30
C THR A 405 -18.46 -17.15 2.63
N THR A 406 -17.32 -17.26 3.32
CA THR A 406 -16.11 -17.94 2.80
C THR A 406 -16.39 -19.39 2.45
N ARG A 407 -17.11 -20.13 3.31
CA ARG A 407 -17.50 -21.52 3.05
C ARG A 407 -18.43 -21.62 1.84
N ARG A 408 -19.43 -20.74 1.77
CA ARG A 408 -20.39 -20.65 0.66
C ARG A 408 -19.68 -20.34 -0.66
N LEU A 409 -18.79 -19.34 -0.67
CA LEU A 409 -18.00 -18.96 -1.84
C LEU A 409 -17.18 -20.14 -2.37
N GLY A 410 -16.52 -20.90 -1.49
CA GLY A 410 -15.78 -22.10 -1.89
C GLY A 410 -16.67 -23.18 -2.50
N GLN A 411 -17.90 -23.37 -2.00
CA GLN A 411 -18.86 -24.32 -2.57
C GLN A 411 -19.34 -23.86 -3.95
N GLU A 412 -19.74 -22.59 -4.07
CA GLU A 412 -20.24 -22.01 -5.32
C GLU A 412 -19.15 -21.93 -6.40
N LEU A 413 -17.90 -21.62 -6.07
CA LEU A 413 -16.79 -21.69 -7.04
C LEU A 413 -16.56 -23.10 -7.57
N ARG A 414 -16.66 -24.12 -6.71
CA ARG A 414 -16.57 -25.53 -7.14
C ARG A 414 -17.77 -25.93 -8.01
N GLY A 415 -18.97 -25.51 -7.63
CA GLY A 415 -20.19 -25.68 -8.43
C GLY A 415 -20.07 -24.99 -9.79
N PHE A 416 -19.59 -23.74 -9.82
CA PHE A 416 -19.34 -22.97 -11.04
C PHE A 416 -18.39 -23.69 -12.01
N VAL A 417 -17.26 -24.22 -11.51
CA VAL A 417 -16.33 -25.00 -12.34
C VAL A 417 -16.98 -26.29 -12.86
N LYS A 418 -17.75 -26.97 -12.02
CA LYS A 418 -18.38 -28.25 -12.37
C LYS A 418 -19.55 -28.09 -13.33
N ASP A 419 -20.42 -27.12 -13.10
CA ASP A 419 -21.76 -27.04 -13.70
C ASP A 419 -21.86 -25.95 -14.78
N ILE A 420 -21.04 -24.90 -14.73
CA ILE A 420 -20.98 -23.85 -15.78
C ILE A 420 -19.75 -24.06 -16.67
N CYS A 421 -18.53 -24.03 -16.11
CA CYS A 421 -17.31 -24.06 -16.92
C CYS A 421 -17.21 -25.32 -17.81
N SER A 422 -17.77 -26.45 -17.37
CA SER A 422 -17.81 -27.69 -18.15
C SER A 422 -18.68 -27.62 -19.41
N GLN A 423 -19.63 -26.68 -19.46
CA GLN A 423 -20.53 -26.50 -20.61
C GLN A 423 -19.90 -25.66 -21.73
N TYR A 424 -18.84 -24.90 -21.43
CA TYR A 424 -18.23 -23.97 -22.38
C TYR A 424 -16.79 -24.36 -22.69
N ASN A 425 -16.48 -24.55 -23.97
CA ASN A 425 -15.11 -24.77 -24.44
C ASN A 425 -14.32 -23.45 -24.44
N THR A 426 -13.91 -23.02 -23.25
CA THR A 426 -13.20 -21.76 -23.04
C THR A 426 -11.76 -21.83 -23.53
N LYS A 427 -11.34 -20.77 -24.22
CA LYS A 427 -9.99 -20.62 -24.80
C LYS A 427 -9.42 -19.26 -24.45
N GLU A 428 -8.15 -19.05 -24.77
CA GLU A 428 -7.52 -17.73 -24.71
C GLU A 428 -8.35 -16.68 -25.44
N LEU A 429 -8.60 -15.54 -24.78
CA LEU A 429 -9.13 -14.36 -25.44
C LEU A 429 -8.13 -13.88 -26.50
N PRO A 430 -8.58 -13.19 -27.58
CA PRO A 430 -7.67 -12.68 -28.61
C PRO A 430 -6.53 -11.81 -28.06
N SER A 431 -6.79 -11.05 -27.00
CA SER A 431 -5.78 -10.24 -26.30
C SER A 431 -4.73 -11.09 -25.57
N GLU A 432 -5.14 -12.21 -24.96
CA GLU A 432 -4.25 -13.17 -24.30
C GLU A 432 -3.36 -13.88 -25.34
N GLU A 433 -3.94 -14.32 -26.45
CA GLU A 433 -3.21 -14.96 -27.55
C GLU A 433 -2.17 -14.02 -28.16
N ALA A 434 -2.55 -12.76 -28.41
CA ALA A 434 -1.63 -11.73 -28.88
C ALA A 434 -0.49 -11.47 -27.86
N ALA A 435 -0.81 -11.40 -26.57
CA ALA A 435 0.19 -11.24 -25.52
C ALA A 435 1.15 -12.43 -25.43
N ARG A 436 0.66 -13.67 -25.53
CA ARG A 436 1.47 -14.90 -25.57
C ARG A 436 2.40 -14.88 -26.78
N THR A 437 1.89 -14.53 -27.95
CA THR A 437 2.68 -14.45 -29.19
C THR A 437 3.78 -13.39 -29.09
N ARG A 438 3.48 -12.21 -28.54
CA ARG A 438 4.50 -11.17 -28.25
C ARG A 438 5.56 -11.66 -27.26
N ARG A 439 5.17 -12.33 -26.18
CA ARG A 439 6.12 -12.90 -25.20
C ARG A 439 7.00 -13.98 -25.82
N ALA A 440 6.44 -14.85 -26.66
CA ALA A 440 7.19 -15.87 -27.38
C ALA A 440 8.19 -15.23 -28.37
N ALA A 441 7.78 -14.21 -29.11
CA ALA A 441 8.66 -13.45 -29.99
C ALA A 441 9.78 -12.74 -29.21
N ASN A 442 9.48 -12.13 -28.06
CA ASN A 442 10.47 -11.47 -27.21
C ASN A 442 11.44 -12.47 -26.55
N LYS A 443 10.97 -13.69 -26.21
CA LYS A 443 11.85 -14.77 -25.76
C LYS A 443 12.77 -15.25 -26.88
N ALA A 444 12.25 -15.43 -28.10
CA ALA A 444 13.06 -15.78 -29.27
C ALA A 444 14.11 -14.69 -29.60
N LYS A 445 13.79 -13.41 -29.40
CA LYS A 445 14.75 -12.30 -29.53
C LYS A 445 15.83 -12.28 -28.43
N LYS A 446 15.57 -12.87 -27.25
CA LYS A 446 16.49 -12.87 -26.10
C LYS A 446 17.34 -14.15 -25.97
N GLY A 447 17.23 -15.13 -26.88
CA GLY A 447 18.03 -16.36 -26.85
C GLY A 447 18.09 -17.09 -28.19
N GLN A 448 19.30 -17.06 -28.79
CA GLN A 448 19.89 -17.89 -29.85
C GLN A 448 19.17 -17.99 -31.20
N ALA A 449 19.88 -17.54 -32.24
CA ALA A 449 19.64 -17.91 -33.63
C ALA A 449 19.73 -19.44 -33.79
N ALA A 450 18.59 -20.12 -33.68
CA ALA A 450 18.42 -21.42 -34.31
C ALA A 450 18.03 -21.15 -35.76
N SER A 451 18.84 -21.67 -36.68
CA SER A 451 18.74 -21.61 -38.14
C SER A 451 17.30 -21.59 -38.66
N VAL A 452 16.96 -20.55 -39.41
CA VAL A 452 15.73 -20.44 -40.18
C VAL A 452 15.76 -21.49 -41.29
N SER A 453 14.99 -22.57 -41.15
CA SER A 453 14.43 -23.26 -42.31
C SER A 453 13.01 -22.75 -42.51
N SER A 454 12.73 -22.34 -43.75
CA SER A 454 11.50 -21.71 -44.22
C SER A 454 10.35 -22.71 -44.34
N SER A 455 9.87 -23.25 -43.23
CA SER A 455 8.59 -23.96 -43.20
C SER A 455 7.51 -23.08 -42.58
N LYS A 456 6.43 -22.83 -43.34
CA LYS A 456 5.22 -22.09 -42.93
C LYS A 456 4.87 -22.40 -41.46
N LYS A 457 4.96 -21.40 -40.57
CA LYS A 457 4.48 -21.53 -39.18
C LYS A 457 2.98 -21.89 -39.23
N PRO A 458 2.54 -22.96 -38.55
CA PRO A 458 1.11 -23.21 -38.40
C PRO A 458 0.47 -22.02 -37.67
N PRO A 459 -0.80 -21.69 -37.95
CA PRO A 459 -1.51 -20.67 -37.18
C PRO A 459 -1.44 -21.05 -35.70
N ALA A 460 -1.13 -20.08 -34.83
CA ALA A 460 -1.06 -20.30 -33.40
C ALA A 460 -2.40 -20.90 -32.95
N LYS A 461 -2.41 -22.15 -32.48
CA LYS A 461 -3.62 -22.73 -31.91
C LYS A 461 -3.91 -21.99 -30.60
N SER A 462 -5.10 -21.41 -30.50
CA SER A 462 -5.65 -20.86 -29.25
C SER A 462 -5.73 -21.98 -28.22
N LEU A 463 -5.17 -21.75 -27.03
CA LEU A 463 -5.06 -22.76 -25.98
C LEU A 463 -6.33 -22.83 -25.13
N PRO A 464 -6.76 -24.03 -24.69
CA PRO A 464 -7.87 -24.17 -23.76
C PRO A 464 -7.53 -23.51 -22.42
N LYS A 465 -8.56 -22.96 -21.76
CA LYS A 465 -8.44 -22.31 -20.45
C LYS A 465 -9.36 -22.99 -19.44
N ILE A 466 -8.88 -23.13 -18.21
CA ILE A 466 -9.64 -23.69 -17.10
C ILE A 466 -9.40 -22.79 -15.90
N LEU A 467 -10.45 -22.47 -15.15
CA LEU A 467 -10.31 -21.76 -13.89
C LEU A 467 -9.62 -22.65 -12.86
N ASN A 468 -8.41 -22.28 -12.45
CA ASN A 468 -7.67 -23.01 -11.44
C ASN A 468 -8.08 -22.54 -10.04
N LEU A 469 -8.71 -23.41 -9.26
CA LEU A 469 -9.05 -23.15 -7.86
C LEU A 469 -7.92 -23.50 -6.88
N PHE A 470 -6.93 -24.30 -7.30
CA PHE A 470 -5.78 -24.69 -6.47
C PHE A 470 -4.70 -23.60 -6.48
N THR A 471 -5.03 -22.45 -5.89
CA THR A 471 -4.12 -21.31 -5.79
C THR A 471 -4.06 -20.82 -4.34
N TYR A 472 -2.87 -20.43 -3.87
CA TYR A 472 -2.69 -19.85 -2.54
C TYR A 472 -3.71 -18.73 -2.27
N LYS A 473 -3.90 -17.83 -3.24
CA LYS A 473 -4.80 -16.68 -3.11
C LYS A 473 -6.24 -17.06 -2.76
N LEU A 474 -6.74 -18.17 -3.31
CA LEU A 474 -8.09 -18.65 -2.98
C LEU A 474 -8.13 -19.29 -1.59
N HIS A 475 -7.08 -20.01 -1.20
CA HIS A 475 -6.99 -20.64 0.12
C HIS A 475 -6.83 -19.60 1.25
N ALA A 476 -6.10 -18.50 0.99
CA ALA A 476 -5.89 -17.39 1.93
C ALA A 476 -7.19 -16.67 2.33
N LEU A 477 -8.27 -16.78 1.54
CA LEU A 477 -9.59 -16.23 1.91
C LEU A 477 -10.12 -16.82 3.22
N GLY A 478 -9.67 -18.03 3.60
CA GLY A 478 -9.99 -18.66 4.88
C GLY A 478 -9.33 -17.99 6.09
N ASP A 479 -8.20 -17.31 5.88
CA ASP A 479 -7.37 -16.78 6.96
C ASP A 479 -7.86 -15.41 7.46
N TYR A 480 -8.60 -14.66 6.63
CA TYR A 480 -9.13 -13.33 6.97
C TYR A 480 -9.85 -13.27 8.31
N VAL A 481 -10.71 -14.25 8.61
CA VAL A 481 -11.52 -14.22 9.85
C VAL A 481 -10.62 -14.22 11.08
N VAL A 482 -9.61 -15.10 11.08
CA VAL A 482 -8.68 -15.24 12.21
C VAL A 482 -7.74 -14.04 12.27
N THR A 483 -7.22 -13.60 11.13
CA THR A 483 -6.35 -12.40 11.08
C THR A 483 -7.10 -11.17 11.56
N ILE A 484 -8.35 -10.96 11.13
CA ILE A 484 -9.12 -9.80 11.55
C ILE A 484 -9.41 -9.84 13.05
N TRP A 485 -9.72 -11.01 13.59
CA TRP A 485 -9.89 -11.18 15.02
C TRP A 485 -8.61 -10.83 15.79
N GLN A 486 -7.47 -11.27 15.28
CA GLN A 486 -6.19 -11.10 15.94
C GLN A 486 -5.64 -9.69 15.81
N PHE A 487 -5.65 -9.09 14.63
CA PHE A 487 -4.89 -7.86 14.33
C PHE A 487 -5.75 -6.65 13.99
N GLY A 488 -7.07 -6.82 13.91
CA GLY A 488 -7.99 -5.77 13.50
C GLY A 488 -8.41 -5.86 12.03
N PRO A 489 -9.28 -4.97 11.57
CA PRO A 489 -9.85 -4.99 10.21
C PRO A 489 -8.80 -4.88 9.10
N SER A 490 -9.14 -5.39 7.90
CA SER A 490 -8.16 -5.57 6.82
C SER A 490 -7.61 -4.27 6.23
N ASP A 491 -8.33 -3.17 6.36
CA ASP A 491 -7.88 -1.83 5.96
C ASP A 491 -6.67 -1.36 6.78
N GLY A 492 -6.51 -1.84 8.01
CA GLY A 492 -5.36 -1.50 8.86
C GLY A 492 -4.03 -2.10 8.38
N TYR A 493 -4.05 -3.20 7.63
CA TYR A 493 -2.83 -3.88 7.15
C TYR A 493 -2.79 -4.15 5.64
N SER A 494 -3.77 -3.65 4.89
CA SER A 494 -3.82 -3.78 3.42
C SER A 494 -2.58 -3.15 2.77
N SER A 495 -2.06 -3.77 1.70
CA SER A 495 -0.97 -3.18 0.93
C SER A 495 -1.40 -1.96 0.10
N GLN A 496 -2.70 -1.66 0.04
CA GLN A 496 -3.23 -0.46 -0.61
C GLN A 496 -2.65 0.82 0.01
N THR A 497 -2.39 0.81 1.33
CA THR A 497 -1.74 1.92 2.05
C THR A 497 -0.33 2.17 1.50
N GLY A 498 0.46 1.11 1.30
CA GLY A 498 1.78 1.23 0.68
C GLY A 498 1.73 1.73 -0.77
N GLU A 499 0.73 1.30 -1.56
CA GLU A 499 0.55 1.80 -2.94
C GLU A 499 0.22 3.31 -2.98
N LEU A 500 -0.54 3.82 -2.01
CA LEU A 500 -0.85 5.24 -1.88
C LEU A 500 0.39 6.07 -1.52
N GLU A 501 1.23 5.58 -0.61
CA GLU A 501 2.51 6.23 -0.27
C GLU A 501 3.45 6.34 -1.48
N HIS A 502 3.55 5.28 -2.30
CA HIS A 502 4.32 5.35 -3.54
C HIS A 502 3.86 6.46 -4.48
N LYS A 503 2.54 6.68 -4.60
CA LYS A 503 1.98 7.76 -5.42
C LYS A 503 2.36 9.13 -4.85
N HIS A 504 2.27 9.28 -3.53
CA HIS A 504 2.63 10.53 -2.85
C HIS A 504 4.10 10.91 -3.06
N ILE A 505 5.04 9.96 -2.94
CA ILE A 505 6.48 10.22 -3.17
C ILE A 505 6.76 10.57 -4.63
N ALA A 506 6.12 9.87 -5.57
CA ALA A 506 6.24 10.19 -6.98
C ALA A 506 5.74 11.61 -7.29
N GLN A 507 4.65 12.03 -6.64
CA GLN A 507 4.12 13.40 -6.72
C GLN A 507 5.05 14.42 -6.06
N HIS A 508 5.55 14.16 -4.85
CA HIS A 508 6.46 15.04 -4.13
C HIS A 508 7.80 15.23 -4.88
N GLN A 509 8.40 14.15 -5.40
CA GLN A 509 9.62 14.25 -6.21
C GLN A 509 9.40 15.00 -7.52
N ARG A 510 8.19 14.91 -8.10
CA ARG A 510 7.80 15.71 -9.26
C ARG A 510 7.67 17.19 -8.87
N ARG A 511 7.02 17.51 -7.75
CA ARG A 511 6.87 18.86 -7.19
C ARG A 511 8.22 19.51 -6.87
N GLU A 512 9.14 18.78 -6.24
CA GLU A 512 10.51 19.22 -5.97
C GLU A 512 11.29 19.59 -7.26
N ARG A 513 11.11 18.80 -8.33
CA ARG A 513 11.71 19.12 -9.64
C ARG A 513 11.11 20.38 -10.25
N ILE A 514 9.83 20.64 -10.03
CA ILE A 514 9.13 21.86 -10.49
C ILE A 514 9.64 23.08 -9.71
N LEU A 515 9.69 23.01 -8.37
CA LEU A 515 10.20 24.10 -7.52
C LEU A 515 11.65 24.47 -7.85
N ARG A 516 12.53 23.48 -8.08
CA ARG A 516 13.92 23.75 -8.50
C ARG A 516 14.01 24.41 -9.88
N ARG A 517 13.07 24.14 -10.78
CA ARG A 517 13.00 24.79 -12.09
C ARG A 517 12.48 26.22 -12.00
N ILE A 518 11.44 26.46 -11.20
CA ILE A 518 10.92 27.81 -10.93
C ILE A 518 11.99 28.67 -10.27
N ALA A 519 12.67 28.15 -9.24
CA ALA A 519 13.80 28.84 -8.59
C ALA A 519 14.97 29.12 -9.57
N ALA A 520 15.24 28.22 -10.51
CA ALA A 520 16.25 28.42 -11.54
C ALA A 520 15.83 29.46 -12.61
N GLN A 521 14.54 29.54 -12.95
CA GLN A 521 13.97 30.57 -13.82
C GLN A 521 13.97 31.95 -13.15
N MET A 522 13.60 32.03 -11.88
CA MET A 522 13.66 33.28 -11.11
C MET A 522 15.10 33.81 -10.97
N LYS A 523 16.08 32.93 -10.75
CA LYS A 523 17.51 33.31 -10.79
C LYS A 523 17.99 33.78 -12.17
N LYS A 524 17.41 33.26 -13.26
CA LYS A 524 17.71 33.70 -14.63
C LYS A 524 17.09 35.06 -14.95
N CYS A 525 15.88 35.34 -14.49
CA CYS A 525 15.24 36.65 -14.65
C CYS A 525 15.91 37.73 -13.80
N SER A 526 16.36 37.40 -12.59
CA SER A 526 17.04 38.35 -11.71
C SER A 526 18.46 38.74 -12.17
N ASN A 527 19.13 37.90 -12.98
CA ASN A 527 20.46 38.20 -13.52
C ASN A 527 20.44 39.00 -14.84
N ASN A 528 19.26 39.27 -15.42
CA ASN A 528 19.11 39.99 -16.69
C ASN A 528 18.63 41.44 -16.54
N GLN A 529 18.62 41.99 -15.32
CA GLN A 529 18.40 43.42 -15.09
C GLN A 529 19.65 44.03 -14.46
N GLU A 530 20.53 44.57 -15.31
CA GLU A 530 21.57 45.51 -14.87
C GLU A 530 21.00 46.93 -14.69
N PRO A 531 21.63 47.75 -13.83
CA PRO A 531 20.99 48.83 -13.10
C PRO A 531 21.08 50.17 -13.84
N THR A 532 19.98 50.91 -13.91
CA THR A 532 20.02 52.32 -14.35
C THR A 532 19.21 53.21 -13.40
N VAL A 533 19.94 53.85 -12.49
CA VAL A 533 19.82 55.23 -11.97
C VAL A 533 18.42 55.87 -11.86
N ALA A 534 17.98 56.15 -10.61
CA ALA A 534 17.78 57.53 -10.15
C ALA A 534 17.53 57.61 -8.63
N ARG A 535 18.49 58.27 -7.95
CA ARG A 535 18.41 58.85 -6.59
C ARG A 535 17.19 59.75 -6.42
N HIS A 536 16.65 59.82 -5.20
CA HIS A 536 16.27 61.00 -4.39
C HIS A 536 15.79 60.42 -3.02
N ILE A 537 16.09 60.87 -1.80
CA ILE A 537 16.84 62.00 -1.21
C ILE A 537 16.89 61.72 0.33
N ILE A 538 18.05 61.95 0.98
CA ILE A 538 18.28 62.46 2.38
C ILE A 538 17.67 61.64 3.56
N SER A 539 18.43 60.82 4.29
CA SER A 539 19.32 61.08 5.45
C SER A 539 18.65 61.60 6.74
N ALA A 540 18.67 60.81 7.82
CA ALA A 540 19.15 61.19 9.17
C ALA A 540 19.02 60.01 10.17
N ASP A 541 20.10 59.80 10.90
CA ASP A 541 20.28 59.18 12.24
C ASP A 541 19.12 59.46 13.23
N GLU A 542 18.91 58.81 14.38
CA GLU A 542 19.60 57.82 15.22
C GLU A 542 18.57 57.35 16.27
N SER A 543 18.73 56.13 16.80
CA SER A 543 18.32 55.64 18.14
C SER A 543 16.94 55.94 18.74
N GLU A 544 16.16 54.88 19.03
CA GLU A 544 15.69 54.59 20.40
C GLU A 544 15.11 53.16 20.52
N VAL A 545 15.61 52.43 21.51
CA VAL A 545 15.11 51.12 21.96
C VAL A 545 13.87 51.34 22.80
N LEU A 546 12.70 50.82 22.42
CA LEU A 546 11.62 50.52 23.35
C LEU A 546 10.77 49.34 22.87
N THR A 547 10.68 48.35 23.76
CA THR A 547 9.75 47.23 23.78
C THR A 547 8.31 47.64 23.46
N ALA A 548 7.70 47.05 22.43
CA ALA A 548 6.26 47.04 22.23
C ALA A 548 5.82 45.72 21.61
N THR A 549 5.07 44.96 22.40
CA THR A 549 4.23 43.82 22.00
C THR A 549 3.37 44.19 20.79
N LEU A 550 3.50 43.45 19.69
CA LEU A 550 2.56 43.52 18.58
C LEU A 550 1.21 42.93 19.05
N PRO A 551 0.07 43.63 18.87
CA PRO A 551 -1.24 43.08 19.19
C PRO A 551 -1.62 42.02 18.16
N GLU A 552 -2.07 40.85 18.62
CA GLU A 552 -2.85 39.92 17.79
C GLU A 552 -4.11 40.65 17.27
N GLN A 553 -4.12 41.07 16.01
CA GLN A 553 -5.34 41.46 15.33
C GLN A 553 -6.02 40.21 14.80
N HIS A 554 -6.79 39.54 15.67
CA HIS A 554 -7.80 38.58 15.24
C HIS A 554 -8.85 39.34 14.41
N HIS A 555 -8.98 39.01 13.11
CA HIS A 555 -10.10 39.43 12.27
C HIS A 555 -11.41 38.82 12.81
N HIS A 556 -11.94 39.35 13.92
CA HIS A 556 -13.23 38.94 14.45
C HIS A 556 -14.35 39.46 13.55
N MET A 557 -15.03 38.55 12.84
CA MET A 557 -16.27 38.88 12.13
C MET A 557 -17.31 39.40 13.12
N ALA A 558 -17.82 40.62 12.92
CA ALA A 558 -18.83 41.21 13.79
C ALA A 558 -20.08 40.32 13.90
N ASN A 559 -20.61 40.20 15.12
CA ASN A 559 -21.58 39.19 15.54
C ASN A 559 -23.05 39.50 15.17
N ASN A 560 -23.31 40.35 14.17
CA ASN A 560 -24.63 41.00 14.04
C ASN A 560 -25.60 40.43 12.98
N GLU A 561 -25.28 39.32 12.31
CA GLU A 561 -26.25 38.63 11.44
C GLU A 561 -26.14 37.11 11.60
N SER A 562 -27.29 36.48 11.91
CA SER A 562 -27.42 35.02 12.04
C SER A 562 -27.62 34.41 10.64
N GLU A 563 -26.55 33.85 10.06
CA GLU A 563 -26.60 33.14 8.78
C GLU A 563 -27.03 31.67 9.00
N VAL A 564 -28.32 31.43 9.25
CA VAL A 564 -28.85 30.07 9.43
C VAL A 564 -28.94 29.37 8.06
N LEU A 565 -28.12 28.32 7.85
CA LEU A 565 -28.22 27.46 6.66
C LEU A 565 -29.46 26.55 6.74
N THR A 566 -30.28 26.54 5.69
CA THR A 566 -31.38 25.57 5.54
C THR A 566 -30.86 24.13 5.45
N ALA A 567 -31.74 23.14 5.65
CA ALA A 567 -31.38 21.73 5.50
C ALA A 567 -30.81 21.47 4.09
N THR A 568 -29.66 20.78 4.04
CA THR A 568 -28.94 20.50 2.79
C THR A 568 -29.38 19.15 2.25
N LEU A 569 -29.68 19.07 0.96
CA LEU A 569 -30.00 17.81 0.30
C LEU A 569 -28.78 16.86 0.34
N PRO A 570 -28.95 15.56 0.61
CA PRO A 570 -27.84 14.60 0.69
C PRO A 570 -26.94 14.55 -0.56
N GLU A 571 -27.48 14.92 -1.72
CA GLU A 571 -26.77 14.93 -3.01
C GLU A 571 -25.82 16.12 -3.19
N GLN A 572 -25.92 17.15 -2.34
CA GLN A 572 -25.05 18.33 -2.41
C GLN A 572 -23.79 18.12 -1.56
N HIS A 573 -22.60 18.24 -2.15
CA HIS A 573 -21.31 18.08 -1.43
C HIS A 573 -21.17 19.04 -0.25
N HIS A 574 -21.58 20.30 -0.42
CA HIS A 574 -21.50 21.32 0.61
C HIS A 574 -22.58 22.39 0.43
N HIS A 575 -22.90 23.06 1.51
CA HIS A 575 -23.79 24.22 1.56
C HIS A 575 -23.10 25.32 2.37
N MET A 576 -22.95 26.49 1.75
CA MET A 576 -22.35 27.68 2.35
C MET A 576 -23.26 28.89 2.12
N ALA A 577 -23.11 29.93 2.96
CA ALA A 577 -23.93 31.13 2.86
C ALA A 577 -23.72 31.87 1.52
N ASN A 578 -24.78 32.45 0.95
CA ASN A 578 -24.71 33.17 -0.34
C ASN A 578 -24.21 34.63 -0.21
N SER A 579 -23.99 35.13 1.01
CA SER A 579 -23.53 36.49 1.26
C SER A 579 -22.14 36.72 0.67
N LYS A 580 -21.97 37.82 -0.08
CA LYS A 580 -20.68 38.26 -0.65
C LYS A 580 -20.15 39.53 0.02
N CYS A 581 -20.67 39.85 1.21
CA CYS A 581 -20.44 41.12 1.89
C CYS A 581 -19.05 41.23 2.53
N ASN A 582 -18.45 40.09 2.92
CA ASN A 582 -17.15 40.07 3.59
C ASN A 582 -16.07 39.64 2.61
N ARG A 583 -15.48 40.61 1.91
CA ARG A 583 -14.40 40.36 0.94
C ARG A 583 -13.05 40.68 1.56
N VAL A 584 -12.11 39.77 1.41
CA VAL A 584 -10.68 40.02 1.69
C VAL A 584 -9.90 39.96 0.39
N ASN A 585 -8.86 40.80 0.29
CA ASN A 585 -7.92 40.69 -0.82
C ASN A 585 -6.97 39.51 -0.53
N ILE A 586 -6.90 38.55 -1.45
CA ILE A 586 -6.14 37.31 -1.27
C ILE A 586 -4.65 37.60 -1.05
N LEU A 587 -4.08 38.58 -1.78
CA LEU A 587 -2.65 38.89 -1.67
C LEU A 587 -2.34 39.48 -0.29
N GLN A 588 -3.12 40.48 0.12
CA GLN A 588 -2.98 41.07 1.45
C GLN A 588 -3.22 40.04 2.57
N TRP A 589 -4.21 39.16 2.41
CA TRP A 589 -4.50 38.12 3.40
C TRP A 589 -3.36 37.10 3.51
N LEU A 590 -2.70 36.74 2.41
CA LEU A 590 -1.53 35.87 2.43
C LEU A 590 -0.31 36.54 3.08
N ASP A 591 -0.10 37.83 2.82
CA ASP A 591 0.98 38.61 3.45
C ASP A 591 0.75 38.72 4.97
N GLU A 592 -0.50 38.94 5.40
CA GLU A 592 -0.88 39.00 6.83
C GLU A 592 -0.71 37.65 7.56
N HIS A 593 -0.66 36.54 6.83
CA HIS A 593 -0.51 35.18 7.37
C HIS A 593 0.78 34.51 6.88
N GLU A 594 1.81 35.32 6.60
CA GLU A 594 3.12 34.84 6.20
C GLU A 594 3.71 33.91 7.28
N GLY A 595 3.99 32.66 6.90
CA GLY A 595 4.49 31.63 7.81
C GLY A 595 3.46 30.62 8.30
N ASP A 596 2.17 30.74 7.95
CA ASP A 596 1.16 29.71 8.20
C ASP A 596 1.40 28.49 7.27
N PRO A 597 1.71 27.29 7.80
CA PRO A 597 1.91 26.09 7.00
C PRO A 597 0.70 25.69 6.14
N ALA A 598 -0.52 26.07 6.55
CA ALA A 598 -1.74 25.78 5.79
C ALA A 598 -1.88 26.64 4.52
N LEU A 599 -1.14 27.76 4.43
CA LEU A 599 -1.17 28.70 3.31
C LEU A 599 0.02 28.55 2.36
N GLU A 600 0.90 27.59 2.64
CA GLU A 600 2.04 27.31 1.77
C GLU A 600 1.55 26.89 0.37
N ASN A 601 1.95 27.63 -0.66
CA ASN A 601 1.52 27.43 -2.05
C ASN A 601 0.00 27.59 -2.29
N PHE A 602 -0.68 28.41 -1.47
CA PHE A 602 -2.12 28.66 -1.60
C PHE A 602 -2.56 29.12 -3.00
N MET A 603 -1.85 30.08 -3.61
CA MET A 603 -2.21 30.63 -4.91
C MET A 603 -2.14 29.62 -6.06
N PRO A 604 -1.06 28.83 -6.22
CA PRO A 604 -1.02 27.71 -7.15
C PRO A 604 -2.19 26.73 -6.98
N HIS A 605 -2.44 26.26 -5.76
CA HIS A 605 -3.52 25.29 -5.50
C HIS A 605 -4.91 25.89 -5.80
N LEU A 606 -5.11 27.18 -5.52
CA LEU A 606 -6.35 27.87 -5.85
C LEU A 606 -6.57 27.95 -7.36
N LYS A 607 -5.53 28.27 -8.15
CA LYS A 607 -5.62 28.31 -9.61
C LYS A 607 -5.90 26.94 -10.21
N GLU A 608 -5.22 25.88 -9.75
CA GLU A 608 -5.49 24.50 -10.17
C GLU A 608 -6.93 24.10 -9.88
N HIS A 609 -7.44 24.45 -8.69
CA HIS A 609 -8.82 24.20 -8.31
C HIS A 609 -9.80 24.93 -9.24
N LEU A 610 -9.57 26.22 -9.50
CA LEU A 610 -10.45 27.04 -10.35
C LEU A 610 -10.42 26.55 -11.80
N LEU A 611 -9.24 26.22 -12.34
CA LEU A 611 -9.10 25.67 -13.68
C LEU A 611 -9.90 24.36 -13.85
N ALA A 612 -9.79 23.46 -12.88
CA ALA A 612 -10.55 22.21 -12.89
C ALA A 612 -12.07 22.45 -12.96
N ARG A 613 -12.56 23.45 -12.24
CA ARG A 613 -13.97 23.83 -12.26
C ARG A 613 -14.39 24.46 -13.59
N LEU A 614 -13.56 25.35 -14.15
CA LEU A 614 -13.84 26.05 -15.41
C LEU A 614 -13.86 25.10 -16.61
N VAL A 615 -13.01 24.08 -16.62
CA VAL A 615 -12.95 23.06 -17.69
C VAL A 615 -14.04 21.98 -17.50
N GLY A 616 -14.82 22.05 -16.41
CA GLY A 616 -15.92 21.12 -16.14
C GLY A 616 -15.45 19.75 -15.62
N HIS A 617 -14.24 19.65 -15.09
CA HIS A 617 -13.79 18.45 -14.39
C HIS A 617 -14.54 18.30 -13.08
N ALA A 618 -15.11 17.10 -12.85
CA ALA A 618 -15.73 16.79 -11.57
C ALA A 618 -14.64 16.78 -10.48
N TYR A 619 -14.95 17.37 -9.32
CA TYR A 619 -14.07 17.31 -8.16
C TYR A 619 -14.02 15.86 -7.64
N ASP A 620 -12.94 15.15 -7.96
CA ASP A 620 -12.71 13.75 -7.63
C ASP A 620 -11.68 13.58 -6.50
N GLY A 621 -11.39 14.64 -5.75
CA GLY A 621 -10.43 14.63 -4.65
C GLY A 621 -8.98 14.31 -5.08
N LEU A 622 -8.69 14.28 -6.39
CA LEU A 622 -7.35 14.18 -6.94
C LEU A 622 -7.00 15.52 -7.61
N GLU A 623 -5.81 16.04 -7.29
CA GLU A 623 -5.21 17.15 -8.03
C GLU A 623 -5.03 16.69 -9.49
N HIS A 624 -5.84 17.24 -10.38
CA HIS A 624 -5.68 17.03 -11.82
C HIS A 624 -4.40 17.73 -12.26
N GLU A 625 -3.58 17.04 -13.06
CA GLU A 625 -2.31 17.60 -13.53
C GLU A 625 -2.57 18.59 -14.67
N TYR A 626 -2.43 19.88 -14.38
CA TYR A 626 -2.43 20.95 -15.39
C TYR A 626 -0.99 21.34 -15.74
N SER A 627 -0.77 21.76 -16.99
CA SER A 627 0.52 22.31 -17.40
C SER A 627 0.64 23.78 -17.02
N ASP A 628 1.87 24.29 -16.94
CA ASP A 628 2.15 25.68 -16.56
C ASP A 628 1.41 26.70 -17.46
N ILE A 629 1.22 26.36 -18.75
CA ILE A 629 0.48 27.18 -19.72
C ILE A 629 -1.00 27.24 -19.35
N ASP A 630 -1.57 26.13 -18.86
CA ASP A 630 -2.99 26.06 -18.55
C ASP A 630 -3.35 26.89 -17.30
N LEU A 631 -2.42 27.02 -16.34
CA LEU A 631 -2.61 27.82 -15.11
C LEU A 631 -2.44 29.33 -15.33
N ASP A 632 -1.65 29.72 -16.34
CA ASP A 632 -1.52 31.11 -16.78
C ASP A 632 -2.80 31.62 -17.47
N ASP A 633 -3.63 30.72 -17.99
CA ASP A 633 -4.95 31.05 -18.56
C ASP A 633 -6.03 31.34 -17.49
N VAL A 634 -5.74 31.15 -16.20
CA VAL A 634 -6.64 31.50 -15.09
C VAL A 634 -6.26 32.83 -14.46
N ASP A 635 -7.12 33.83 -14.67
CA ASP A 635 -7.01 35.15 -14.06
C ASP A 635 -8.06 35.36 -12.95
N ILE A 636 -7.61 35.82 -11.78
CA ILE A 636 -8.46 36.08 -10.61
C ILE A 636 -8.69 37.60 -10.52
N VAL A 637 -9.76 38.06 -11.16
CA VAL A 637 -10.07 39.50 -11.24
C VAL A 637 -10.27 40.10 -9.85
N GLY A 638 -9.39 41.02 -9.48
CA GLY A 638 -9.46 41.79 -8.25
C GLY A 638 -9.09 41.04 -6.97
N PHE A 639 -8.61 39.79 -7.07
CA PHE A 639 -8.12 38.97 -5.95
C PHE A 639 -9.04 38.96 -4.72
N ASN A 640 -10.36 38.91 -4.91
CA ASN A 640 -11.32 38.95 -3.81
C ASN A 640 -11.75 37.54 -3.38
N LEU A 641 -11.53 37.20 -2.11
CA LEU A 641 -12.08 36.02 -1.45
C LEU A 641 -13.24 36.43 -0.55
N CYS A 642 -14.39 35.74 -0.64
CA CYS A 642 -15.51 35.97 0.28
C CYS A 642 -15.38 35.06 1.50
N LEU A 643 -15.38 35.64 2.69
CA LEU A 643 -15.37 34.91 3.96
C LEU A 643 -16.82 34.57 4.37
N HIS A 644 -17.05 33.29 4.69
CA HIS A 644 -18.36 32.78 5.09
C HIS A 644 -18.29 32.23 6.52
N LYS A 645 -19.30 32.53 7.34
CA LYS A 645 -19.33 32.10 8.75
C LYS A 645 -19.63 30.62 8.93
N VAL A 646 -20.39 30.02 8.01
CA VAL A 646 -20.89 28.65 8.14
C VAL A 646 -20.68 27.89 6.83
N LEU A 647 -20.09 26.70 6.95
CA LEU A 647 -19.96 25.70 5.89
C LEU A 647 -20.52 24.37 6.43
N ARG A 648 -21.45 23.75 5.70
CA ARG A 648 -21.88 22.37 5.94
C ARG A 648 -21.34 21.51 4.81
N VAL A 649 -20.71 20.37 5.13
CA VAL A 649 -20.19 19.40 4.16
C VAL A 649 -20.88 18.07 4.37
N ASN A 650 -21.46 17.51 3.31
CA ASN A 650 -22.01 16.15 3.31
C ASN A 650 -20.92 15.18 2.85
N TYR A 651 -20.67 14.14 3.63
CA TYR A 651 -19.74 13.06 3.27
C TYR A 651 -20.35 11.71 3.66
N THR A 652 -20.00 10.67 2.91
CA THR A 652 -20.40 9.29 3.21
C THR A 652 -19.27 8.63 4.02
N SER A 653 -19.55 8.17 5.23
CA SER A 653 -18.67 7.22 5.93
C SER A 653 -19.32 5.83 5.93
N TYR A 654 -18.50 4.79 5.82
CA TYR A 654 -18.92 3.38 5.90
C TYR A 654 -18.62 2.81 7.30
N ASP A 655 -18.84 3.61 8.33
CA ASP A 655 -18.70 3.16 9.71
C ASP A 655 -20.03 2.54 10.17
N LEU A 656 -20.27 1.29 9.73
CA LEU A 656 -21.42 0.41 10.03
C LEU A 656 -22.84 1.02 9.99
#